data_AF-A0AA90H3P5-F1
#
_entry.id   AF-A0AA90H3P5-F1
#
_cell.length_a   1.000
_cell.length_b   1.000
_cell.length_c   1.000
_cell.angle_alpha   90.00
_cell.angle_beta   90.00
_cell.angle_gamma   90.00
#
_symmetry.space_group_name_H-M   'P 1'
#
loop_
_entity.id
_entity.type
_entity.pdbx_description
1 polymer ?
#
loop_
_entity_poly.entity_id
_entity_poly.type
_entity_poly.pdbx_seq_one_letter_code
_entity_poly.pdbx_strand_id
1 'polypeptide(L)'
;MRIALLTEGGYPYPSGDGWVWCDRLVRGLADQELDVYARTRAAGRPPHRLPLPRQVRRVAELPLDGPPPAGPGPRGRAARRRFRDAYRELAGALADAGNGTPHPDADRGSAAESTTAGSATGSGAGGAVLRDPVKDRFADGLYALADLAREYGGLGAAPLGQSAMRALEDACRAPGAARPVAAPRPRDLLAAAEFLERALRPLSAPWYGADALGGADLCHAASGGPAALPGVLAARWCGTPLLVTEYAVRLREHYLRGDGGRPAPAVRALSGAFHRLLAGEVYRHAGALTAGNAHVRRWQEHCGADRARITTVHPGMNAAALTAVGEASEAAAPDPDDTTLVWVGRIGPAKDLVALLHAFAEIRGALPAARLRIIADGPADPGYLAQCRALAAQLFPDEAADTVTAGESPVAFEEVGSPYVPTPADAYAAGGVVVLSSAVEGFPGTLVEAMFCGRPTVSTDVGAVREVIGGTGLVVPARNPHALAEACGALLRDPVRRSLLGAAARARALELFTVERNIAAFRALYLDLVAHRPARPAAVPFAHPAEAHVPGHWTAPAPTGPGWAASAAGTAAVTTAAITATDPGTPAPAALPTAPAALPTAPAVLPAAPVPTASARPLPAPTAPAPAYRRPVGLGGVGTVGGFGVVGGTGARGVVGGVRPDAR
;
A
#
# COMPACT_ATOMS: atom_id res chain seq x y z
N MET A 1 -20.10 6.48 -9.88
CA MET A 1 -18.85 6.44 -10.68
C MET A 1 -18.36 4.99 -10.68
N ARG A 2 -17.74 4.56 -11.79
CA ARG A 2 -17.17 3.22 -11.96
C ARG A 2 -15.67 3.23 -11.71
N ILE A 3 -15.23 2.55 -10.66
CA ILE A 3 -13.85 2.47 -10.20
C ILE A 3 -13.26 1.11 -10.56
N ALA A 4 -12.14 1.10 -11.27
CA ALA A 4 -11.33 -0.09 -11.49
C ALA A 4 -10.25 -0.22 -10.40
N LEU A 5 -10.46 -1.09 -9.41
CA LEU A 5 -9.49 -1.34 -8.34
C LEU A 5 -8.48 -2.40 -8.77
N LEU A 6 -7.19 -2.04 -8.81
CA LEU A 6 -6.08 -2.91 -9.22
C LEU A 6 -5.31 -3.37 -7.99
N THR A 7 -5.27 -4.67 -7.73
CA THR A 7 -4.68 -5.25 -6.51
C THR A 7 -3.56 -6.25 -6.80
N GLU A 8 -2.63 -6.43 -5.87
CA GLU A 8 -1.57 -7.45 -5.95
C GLU A 8 -1.56 -8.35 -4.72
N GLY A 9 -1.59 -9.66 -4.94
CA GLY A 9 -1.38 -10.67 -3.90
C GLY A 9 -2.44 -10.73 -2.80
N GLY A 10 -3.52 -9.95 -2.90
CA GLY A 10 -4.56 -9.82 -1.89
C GLY A 10 -5.99 -9.74 -2.45
N TYR A 11 -6.76 -8.73 -2.03
CA TYR A 11 -8.21 -8.63 -2.26
C TYR A 11 -8.62 -9.01 -3.70
N PRO A 12 -9.61 -9.92 -3.88
CA PRO A 12 -10.58 -10.38 -2.87
C PRO A 12 -10.13 -11.57 -2.01
N TYR A 13 -8.85 -11.93 -2.04
CA TYR A 13 -8.30 -13.02 -1.25
C TYR A 13 -7.67 -12.49 0.04
N PRO A 14 -7.88 -13.16 1.20
CA PRO A 14 -7.28 -12.78 2.48
C PRO A 14 -5.81 -13.23 2.55
N SER A 15 -5.01 -12.79 1.57
CA SER A 15 -3.59 -13.12 1.44
C SER A 15 -2.78 -11.86 1.18
N GLY A 16 -1.48 -11.91 1.49
CA GLY A 16 -0.57 -10.79 1.23
C GLY A 16 -0.84 -9.55 2.10
N ASP A 17 -0.17 -8.45 1.77
CA ASP A 17 -0.30 -7.19 2.49
C ASP A 17 -1.42 -6.33 1.86
N GLY A 18 -2.09 -5.52 2.68
CA GLY A 18 -3.06 -4.52 2.20
C GLY A 18 -4.47 -5.04 1.85
N TRP A 19 -4.74 -6.36 1.90
CA TRP A 19 -6.08 -6.89 1.59
C TRP A 19 -7.16 -6.37 2.57
N VAL A 20 -6.81 -6.23 3.86
CA VAL A 20 -7.72 -5.72 4.90
C VAL A 20 -8.17 -4.30 4.56
N TRP A 21 -7.23 -3.45 4.15
CA TRP A 21 -7.54 -2.08 3.74
C TRP A 21 -8.38 -2.07 2.46
N CYS A 22 -8.05 -2.89 1.45
CA CYS A 22 -8.84 -2.98 0.23
C CYS A 22 -10.29 -3.41 0.53
N ASP A 23 -10.49 -4.41 1.40
CA ASP A 23 -11.83 -4.85 1.79
C ASP A 23 -12.61 -3.73 2.50
N ARG A 24 -11.98 -3.04 3.46
CA ARG A 24 -12.57 -1.87 4.14
C ARG A 24 -12.96 -0.76 3.16
N LEU A 25 -12.07 -0.44 2.21
CA LEU A 25 -12.32 0.56 1.18
C LEU A 25 -13.51 0.17 0.29
N VAL A 26 -13.51 -1.06 -0.24
CA VAL A 26 -14.57 -1.55 -1.13
C VAL A 26 -15.93 -1.57 -0.43
N ARG A 27 -15.99 -2.00 0.84
CA ARG A 27 -17.21 -1.96 1.65
C ARG A 27 -17.68 -0.52 1.93
N GLY A 28 -16.72 0.38 2.18
CA GLY A 28 -16.97 1.79 2.44
C GLY A 28 -17.53 2.57 1.24
N LEU A 29 -17.24 2.13 0.02
CA LEU A 29 -17.68 2.74 -1.23
C LEU A 29 -18.99 2.12 -1.75
N ALA A 30 -19.98 1.96 -0.87
CA ALA A 30 -21.25 1.30 -1.17
C ALA A 30 -22.10 1.99 -2.27
N ASP A 31 -21.79 3.26 -2.55
CA ASP A 31 -22.43 4.13 -3.53
C ASP A 31 -21.71 4.15 -4.90
N GLN A 32 -20.59 3.43 -5.04
CA GLN A 32 -19.76 3.41 -6.24
C GLN A 32 -19.79 2.04 -6.90
N GLU A 33 -19.71 1.97 -8.22
CA GLU A 33 -19.57 0.69 -8.93
C GLU A 33 -18.10 0.27 -8.97
N LEU A 34 -17.78 -0.96 -8.59
CA LEU A 34 -16.39 -1.43 -8.53
C LEU A 34 -16.13 -2.64 -9.43
N ASP A 35 -15.05 -2.55 -10.20
CA ASP A 35 -14.45 -3.68 -10.90
C ASP A 35 -13.09 -3.98 -10.28
N VAL A 36 -12.88 -5.20 -9.82
CA VAL A 36 -11.63 -5.61 -9.16
C VAL A 36 -10.77 -6.38 -10.16
N TYR A 37 -9.52 -5.94 -10.33
CA TYR A 37 -8.53 -6.60 -11.16
C TYR A 37 -7.37 -7.07 -10.28
N ALA A 38 -7.38 -8.35 -9.95
CA ALA A 38 -6.47 -8.92 -8.96
C ALA A 38 -5.34 -9.72 -9.61
N ARG A 39 -4.10 -9.39 -9.28
CA ARG A 39 -2.94 -10.24 -9.57
C ARG A 39 -2.76 -11.24 -8.43
N THR A 40 -3.05 -12.52 -8.67
CA THR A 40 -3.17 -13.54 -7.62
C THR A 40 -1.98 -14.50 -7.62
N ARG A 41 -1.43 -14.84 -6.45
CA ARG A 41 -0.42 -15.90 -6.31
C ARG A 41 -1.10 -17.27 -6.35
N ALA A 42 -1.47 -17.72 -7.55
CA ALA A 42 -2.18 -18.98 -7.74
C ALA A 42 -1.19 -20.11 -8.04
N ALA A 43 -0.74 -20.81 -7.00
CA ALA A 43 -0.25 -22.18 -7.09
C ALA A 43 -0.87 -23.00 -5.93
N GLY A 44 -2.09 -23.52 -6.14
CA GLY A 44 -2.83 -24.32 -5.14
C GLY A 44 -4.31 -23.95 -4.98
N ARG A 45 -5.02 -24.67 -4.09
CA ARG A 45 -6.43 -24.42 -3.74
C ARG A 45 -6.57 -22.94 -3.34
N PRO A 46 -7.38 -22.13 -4.04
CA PRO A 46 -7.45 -20.70 -3.76
C PRO A 46 -7.89 -20.51 -2.31
N PRO A 47 -7.25 -19.59 -1.53
CA PRO A 47 -7.82 -19.19 -0.25
C PRO A 47 -9.28 -18.78 -0.47
N HIS A 48 -10.15 -19.06 0.50
CA HIS A 48 -11.57 -18.66 0.41
C HIS A 48 -11.66 -17.19 0.01
N ARG A 49 -12.31 -16.92 -1.13
CA ARG A 49 -12.59 -15.56 -1.61
C ARG A 49 -13.54 -14.91 -0.63
N LEU A 50 -13.22 -13.68 -0.21
CA LEU A 50 -14.07 -12.93 0.69
C LEU A 50 -15.47 -12.72 0.08
N PRO A 51 -16.53 -12.73 0.90
CA PRO A 51 -17.87 -12.33 0.47
C PRO A 51 -17.83 -10.89 -0.08
N LEU A 52 -18.15 -10.76 -1.36
CA LEU A 52 -18.11 -9.47 -2.04
C LEU A 52 -19.40 -8.69 -1.79
N PRO A 53 -19.31 -7.38 -1.53
CA PRO A 53 -20.49 -6.56 -1.41
C PRO A 53 -21.11 -6.30 -2.80
N ARG A 54 -22.42 -6.00 -2.83
CA ARG A 54 -23.24 -5.90 -4.05
C ARG A 54 -22.71 -4.94 -5.11
N GLN A 55 -21.95 -3.93 -4.70
CA GLN A 55 -21.40 -2.93 -5.60
C GLN A 55 -20.18 -3.41 -6.41
N VAL A 56 -19.60 -4.55 -6.07
CA VAL A 56 -18.55 -5.19 -6.89
C VAL A 56 -19.22 -5.90 -8.07
N ARG A 57 -19.16 -5.27 -9.23
CA ARG A 57 -19.76 -5.78 -10.48
C ARG A 57 -19.01 -6.98 -11.02
N ARG A 58 -17.68 -6.99 -10.88
CA ARG A 58 -16.83 -8.07 -11.38
C ARG A 58 -15.52 -8.22 -10.61
N VAL A 59 -14.94 -9.41 -10.73
CA VAL A 59 -13.54 -9.68 -10.40
C VAL A 59 -12.89 -10.34 -11.60
N ALA A 60 -11.82 -9.74 -12.10
CA ALA A 60 -10.95 -10.31 -13.12
C ALA A 60 -9.59 -10.64 -12.50
N GLU A 61 -9.07 -11.82 -12.80
CA GLU A 61 -7.86 -12.34 -12.16
C GLU A 61 -6.75 -12.58 -13.16
N LEU A 62 -5.52 -12.31 -12.75
CA LEU A 62 -4.32 -12.63 -13.51
C LEU A 62 -3.36 -13.43 -12.59
N PRO A 63 -3.19 -14.74 -12.83
CA PRO A 63 -2.32 -15.56 -12.00
C PRO A 63 -0.85 -15.13 -12.18
N LEU A 64 -0.17 -14.95 -11.04
CA LEU A 64 1.26 -14.60 -10.92
C LEU A 64 2.15 -15.83 -10.98
N ASP A 65 1.68 -16.93 -10.40
CA ASP A 65 2.40 -18.19 -10.35
C ASP A 65 1.89 -19.15 -11.43
N GLY A 66 2.63 -20.23 -11.68
CA GLY A 66 2.33 -21.17 -12.76
C GLY A 66 2.91 -20.77 -14.12
N PRO A 67 2.67 -21.58 -15.17
CA PRO A 67 3.23 -21.36 -16.50
C PRO A 67 2.76 -20.03 -17.09
N PRO A 68 3.51 -19.45 -18.06
CA PRO A 68 3.08 -18.26 -18.76
C PRO A 68 1.66 -18.43 -19.32
N PRO A 69 0.81 -17.40 -19.27
CA PRO A 69 -0.56 -17.50 -19.77
C PRO A 69 -0.59 -17.94 -21.23
N ALA A 70 -1.47 -18.89 -21.54
CA ALA A 70 -1.67 -19.37 -22.90
C ALA A 70 -2.19 -18.23 -23.79
N GLY A 71 -1.53 -17.99 -24.91
CA GLY A 71 -1.92 -16.93 -25.85
C GLY A 71 -0.97 -16.86 -27.06
N PRO A 72 -1.42 -16.29 -28.19
CA PRO A 72 -0.54 -16.03 -29.30
C PRO A 72 0.51 -14.99 -28.88
N GLY A 73 1.78 -15.38 -28.86
CA GLY A 73 2.89 -14.43 -28.77
C GLY A 73 3.22 -13.81 -30.14
N PRO A 74 4.22 -12.92 -30.23
CA PRO A 74 4.67 -12.32 -31.48
C PRO A 74 5.02 -13.40 -32.54
N ARG A 75 4.22 -13.49 -33.61
CA ARG A 75 4.40 -14.46 -34.72
C ARG A 75 4.94 -13.75 -35.97
N GLY A 76 5.80 -14.45 -36.70
CA GLY A 76 6.46 -13.90 -37.90
C GLY A 76 7.75 -13.12 -37.60
N ARG A 77 8.56 -12.90 -38.64
CA ARG A 77 9.90 -12.32 -38.50
C ARG A 77 9.86 -10.87 -37.99
N ALA A 78 8.92 -10.07 -38.47
CA ALA A 78 8.79 -8.66 -38.10
C ALA A 78 8.40 -8.49 -36.62
N ALA A 79 7.37 -9.19 -36.16
CA ALA A 79 6.92 -9.13 -34.77
C ALA A 79 8.01 -9.61 -33.78
N ARG A 80 8.73 -10.68 -34.11
CA ARG A 80 9.86 -11.18 -33.30
C ARG A 80 11.02 -10.18 -33.23
N ARG A 81 11.30 -9.43 -34.31
CA ARG A 81 12.31 -8.36 -34.31
C ARG A 81 11.87 -7.22 -33.40
N ARG A 82 10.65 -6.71 -33.56
CA ARG A 82 10.07 -5.67 -32.69
C ARG A 82 10.09 -6.07 -31.21
N PHE A 83 9.71 -7.31 -30.89
CA PHE A 83 9.79 -7.83 -29.52
C PHE A 83 11.22 -7.80 -28.98
N ARG A 84 12.17 -8.34 -29.73
CA ARG A 84 13.59 -8.37 -29.31
C ARG A 84 14.13 -6.96 -29.10
N ASP A 85 13.80 -6.02 -29.97
CA ASP A 85 14.31 -4.65 -29.89
C ASP A 85 13.69 -3.93 -28.68
N ALA A 86 12.38 -4.08 -28.45
CA ALA A 86 11.70 -3.56 -27.25
C ALA A 86 12.25 -4.17 -25.94
N TYR A 87 12.47 -5.48 -25.92
CA TYR A 87 13.02 -6.18 -24.75
C TYR A 87 14.48 -5.78 -24.50
N ARG A 88 15.26 -5.47 -25.55
CA ARG A 88 16.64 -4.98 -25.41
C ARG A 88 16.67 -3.61 -24.73
N GLU A 89 15.76 -2.70 -25.09
CA GLU A 89 15.66 -1.39 -24.42
C GLU A 89 15.34 -1.56 -22.93
N LEU A 90 14.34 -2.40 -22.62
CA LEU A 90 13.97 -2.73 -21.24
C LEU A 90 15.17 -3.33 -20.47
N ALA A 91 15.81 -4.37 -21.00
CA ALA A 91 16.91 -5.07 -20.35
C ALA A 91 18.15 -4.17 -20.16
N GLY A 92 18.46 -3.34 -21.16
CA GLY A 92 19.53 -2.34 -21.09
C GLY A 92 19.32 -1.36 -19.95
N ALA A 93 18.12 -0.75 -19.86
CA ALA A 93 17.80 0.16 -18.77
C ALA A 93 17.91 -0.49 -17.38
N LEU A 94 17.52 -1.76 -17.25
CA LEU A 94 17.67 -2.51 -15.99
C LEU A 94 19.13 -2.75 -15.61
N ALA A 95 19.98 -3.09 -16.58
CA ALA A 95 21.40 -3.33 -16.35
C ALA A 95 22.16 -2.04 -15.98
N ASP A 96 21.80 -0.92 -16.60
CA ASP A 96 22.40 0.40 -16.35
C ASP A 96 21.99 0.96 -14.97
N ALA A 97 20.73 0.79 -14.57
CA ALA A 97 20.18 1.32 -13.31
C ALA A 97 20.67 0.62 -12.02
N GLY A 98 21.44 -0.47 -12.15
CA GLY A 98 21.92 -1.27 -11.01
C GLY A 98 22.98 -0.58 -10.13
N ASN A 99 23.51 0.58 -10.53
CA ASN A 99 24.40 1.42 -9.72
C ASN A 99 23.55 2.18 -8.69
N GLY A 100 23.25 1.52 -7.57
CA GLY A 100 22.28 1.99 -6.58
C GLY A 100 22.59 3.37 -5.98
N THR A 101 21.57 4.22 -5.94
CA THR A 101 21.43 5.34 -5.02
C THR A 101 21.37 4.83 -3.57
N PRO A 102 21.89 5.59 -2.58
CA PRO A 102 21.85 5.19 -1.18
C PRO A 102 20.42 4.94 -0.68
N HIS A 103 20.29 4.02 0.27
CA HIS A 103 19.03 3.73 0.97
C HIS A 103 18.54 4.99 1.72
N PRO A 104 17.27 5.40 1.60
CA PRO A 104 16.77 6.63 2.22
C PRO A 104 16.84 6.64 3.75
N ASP A 105 16.98 5.47 4.39
CA ASP A 105 17.18 5.35 5.85
C ASP A 105 18.65 5.23 6.30
N ALA A 106 19.63 5.39 5.39
CA ALA A 106 21.06 5.32 5.77
C ALA A 106 21.55 6.52 6.59
N ASP A 107 20.76 7.59 6.70
CA ASP A 107 21.20 8.91 7.19
C ASP A 107 20.74 9.25 8.62
N ARG A 108 20.63 8.25 9.50
CA ARG A 108 20.32 8.47 10.94
C ARG A 108 21.47 8.14 11.89
N GLY A 109 22.70 8.07 11.39
CA GLY A 109 23.85 7.67 12.19
C GLY A 109 25.15 8.39 11.85
N SER A 110 25.14 9.69 11.57
CA SER A 110 26.33 10.56 11.64
C SER A 110 25.97 12.00 11.22
N ALA A 111 25.33 12.75 12.12
CA ALA A 111 25.38 14.20 12.03
C ALA A 111 26.70 14.67 12.65
N ALA A 112 27.76 14.73 11.83
CA ALA A 112 28.96 15.48 12.11
C ALA A 112 29.22 16.39 10.91
N GLU A 113 29.40 17.66 11.22
CA GLU A 113 29.45 18.80 10.32
C GLU A 113 30.48 18.63 9.20
N SER A 114 30.08 18.92 7.96
CA SER A 114 31.00 19.56 7.01
C SER A 114 30.23 20.58 6.17
N THR A 115 30.28 21.81 6.64
CA THR A 115 30.01 23.01 5.85
C THR A 115 31.13 23.20 4.84
N THR A 116 30.84 23.01 3.56
CA THR A 116 31.53 23.74 2.49
C THR A 116 30.48 24.30 1.54
N ALA A 117 30.21 25.59 1.74
CA ALA A 117 29.46 26.42 0.82
C ALA A 117 30.27 26.60 -0.47
N GLY A 118 29.70 26.18 -1.60
CA GLY A 118 30.12 26.58 -2.94
C GLY A 118 28.95 27.26 -3.63
N SER A 119 28.99 28.59 -3.72
CA SER A 119 27.97 29.40 -4.38
C SER A 119 27.96 29.15 -5.88
N ALA A 120 26.77 28.97 -6.46
CA ALA A 120 26.51 29.28 -7.85
C ALA A 120 25.13 29.95 -7.96
N THR A 121 25.15 31.28 -7.96
CA THR A 121 24.05 32.13 -8.41
C THR A 121 23.83 31.92 -9.91
N GLY A 122 22.60 31.60 -10.31
CA GLY A 122 22.19 31.53 -11.71
C GLY A 122 20.67 31.71 -11.82
N SER A 123 20.27 32.85 -12.39
CA SER A 123 18.91 33.33 -12.56
C SER A 123 18.02 32.44 -13.43
N GLY A 124 16.71 32.57 -13.23
CA GLY A 124 15.67 31.79 -13.90
C GLY A 124 15.71 31.78 -15.43
N ALA A 125 15.47 30.58 -15.96
CA ALA A 125 14.92 30.28 -17.28
C ALA A 125 14.19 28.93 -17.16
N GLY A 126 13.04 28.79 -17.82
CA GLY A 126 12.07 27.70 -17.63
C GLY A 126 12.69 26.30 -17.51
N GLY A 127 12.27 25.57 -16.47
CA GLY A 127 12.77 24.24 -16.16
C GLY A 127 12.42 23.23 -17.25
N ALA A 128 13.33 23.05 -18.20
CA ALA A 128 13.36 21.84 -19.00
C ALA A 128 13.63 20.68 -18.03
N VAL A 129 12.65 19.79 -17.86
CA VAL A 129 12.84 18.52 -17.13
C VAL A 129 14.03 17.82 -17.78
N LEU A 130 15.16 17.76 -17.09
CA LEU A 130 16.33 17.01 -17.53
C LEU A 130 15.87 15.57 -17.75
N ARG A 131 15.85 15.14 -19.01
CA ARG A 131 15.46 13.77 -19.38
C ARG A 131 16.47 12.80 -18.79
N ASP A 132 15.96 11.80 -18.07
CA ASP A 132 16.77 10.70 -17.57
C ASP A 132 16.74 9.59 -18.63
N PRO A 133 17.82 9.42 -19.42
CA PRO A 133 17.82 8.53 -20.57
C PRO A 133 17.57 7.07 -20.18
N VAL A 134 17.90 6.66 -18.95
CA VAL A 134 17.64 5.30 -18.47
C VAL A 134 16.14 5.09 -18.22
N LYS A 135 15.46 6.09 -17.63
CA LYS A 135 14.01 6.05 -17.41
C LYS A 135 13.25 6.09 -18.73
N ASP A 136 13.64 6.96 -19.65
CA ASP A 136 13.03 7.07 -20.97
C ASP A 136 13.16 5.74 -21.73
N ARG A 137 14.36 5.13 -21.74
CA ARG A 137 14.63 3.84 -22.35
C ARG A 137 13.78 2.70 -21.75
N PHE A 138 13.64 2.67 -20.42
CA PHE A 138 12.77 1.70 -19.74
C PHE A 138 11.32 1.86 -20.17
N ALA A 139 10.81 3.10 -20.18
CA ALA A 139 9.45 3.41 -20.58
C ALA A 139 9.18 3.02 -22.04
N ASP A 140 10.07 3.39 -22.96
CA ASP A 140 9.95 3.06 -24.39
C ASP A 140 9.91 1.53 -24.62
N GLY A 141 10.81 0.79 -23.97
CA GLY A 141 10.81 -0.68 -24.01
C GLY A 141 9.52 -1.28 -23.45
N LEU A 142 9.06 -0.78 -22.30
CA LEU A 142 7.81 -1.22 -21.66
C LEU A 142 6.59 -0.99 -22.56
N TYR A 143 6.46 0.19 -23.16
CA TYR A 143 5.33 0.54 -24.02
C TYR A 143 5.36 -0.17 -25.36
N ALA A 144 6.53 -0.35 -25.97
CA ALA A 144 6.64 -1.14 -27.19
C ALA A 144 6.25 -2.61 -26.95
N LEU A 145 6.57 -3.17 -25.78
CA LEU A 145 6.07 -4.50 -25.38
C LEU A 145 4.56 -4.51 -25.16
N ALA A 146 3.99 -3.46 -24.56
CA ALA A 146 2.54 -3.34 -24.36
C ALA A 146 1.78 -3.25 -25.69
N ASP A 147 2.28 -2.46 -26.64
CA ASP A 147 1.69 -2.33 -27.97
C ASP A 147 1.75 -3.64 -28.75
N LEU A 148 2.86 -4.39 -28.65
CA LEU A 148 2.95 -5.74 -29.21
C LEU A 148 1.97 -6.71 -28.55
N ALA A 149 1.84 -6.67 -27.22
CA ALA A 149 0.89 -7.51 -26.51
C ALA A 149 -0.55 -7.23 -26.98
N ARG A 150 -0.89 -5.95 -27.18
CA ARG A 150 -2.20 -5.54 -27.70
C ARG A 150 -2.43 -5.97 -29.14
N GLU A 151 -1.42 -5.83 -30.01
CA GLU A 151 -1.51 -6.17 -31.44
C GLU A 151 -1.64 -7.69 -31.69
N TYR A 152 -0.92 -8.51 -30.92
CA TYR A 152 -0.83 -9.95 -31.15
C TYR A 152 -1.66 -10.81 -30.18
N GLY A 153 -2.40 -10.19 -29.24
CA GLY A 153 -3.20 -10.92 -28.25
C GLY A 153 -2.38 -11.49 -27.08
N GLY A 154 -1.21 -10.91 -26.83
CA GLY A 154 -0.32 -11.22 -25.70
C GLY A 154 1.15 -11.35 -26.08
N LEU A 155 2.00 -11.51 -25.07
CA LEU A 155 3.42 -11.84 -25.24
C LEU A 155 3.68 -13.36 -25.19
N GLY A 156 2.74 -14.14 -24.65
CA GLY A 156 2.90 -15.57 -24.42
C GLY A 156 4.21 -15.90 -23.69
N ALA A 157 4.91 -16.95 -24.11
CA ALA A 157 6.21 -17.34 -23.56
C ALA A 157 7.41 -16.52 -24.10
N ALA A 158 7.19 -15.46 -24.90
CA ALA A 158 8.29 -14.70 -25.51
C ALA A 158 9.30 -14.12 -24.50
N PRO A 159 8.90 -13.63 -23.31
CA PRO A 159 9.83 -13.17 -22.27
C PRO A 159 10.77 -14.25 -21.70
N LEU A 160 10.42 -15.54 -21.85
CA LEU A 160 11.26 -16.68 -21.49
C LEU A 160 12.00 -17.29 -22.69
N GLY A 161 11.78 -16.75 -23.89
CA GLY A 161 12.37 -17.27 -25.12
C GLY A 161 13.86 -16.92 -25.27
N GLN A 162 14.53 -17.62 -26.19
CA GLN A 162 15.95 -17.45 -26.45
C GLN A 162 16.34 -15.99 -26.81
N SER A 163 15.47 -15.25 -27.49
CA SER A 163 15.74 -13.85 -27.85
C SER A 163 15.73 -12.92 -26.63
N ALA A 164 14.83 -13.12 -25.68
CA ALA A 164 14.78 -12.35 -24.43
C ALA A 164 15.99 -12.67 -23.55
N MET A 165 16.35 -13.96 -23.44
CA MET A 165 17.52 -14.40 -22.70
C MET A 165 18.82 -13.79 -23.24
N ARG A 166 19.02 -13.81 -24.57
CA ARG A 166 20.18 -13.17 -25.21
C ARG A 166 20.19 -11.66 -24.98
N ALA A 167 19.06 -10.98 -25.10
CA ALA A 167 18.99 -9.54 -24.84
C ALA A 167 19.36 -9.19 -23.38
N LEU A 168 18.92 -10.00 -22.41
CA LEU A 168 19.28 -9.83 -21.00
C LEU A 168 20.78 -10.08 -20.76
N GLU A 169 21.32 -11.14 -21.37
CA GLU A 169 22.74 -11.49 -21.31
C GLU A 169 23.63 -10.39 -21.93
N ASP A 170 23.26 -9.90 -23.11
CA ASP A 170 23.95 -8.81 -23.82
C ASP A 170 23.92 -7.52 -22.99
N ALA A 171 22.76 -7.18 -22.40
CA ALA A 171 22.62 -6.00 -21.54
C ALA A 171 23.51 -6.09 -20.30
N CYS A 172 23.60 -7.26 -19.65
CA CYS A 172 24.46 -7.47 -18.49
C CYS A 172 25.95 -7.37 -18.82
N ARG A 173 26.35 -7.66 -20.07
CA ARG A 173 27.74 -7.55 -20.54
C ARG A 173 28.07 -6.23 -21.21
N ALA A 174 27.10 -5.34 -21.37
CA ALA A 174 27.30 -4.07 -22.04
C ALA A 174 28.24 -3.16 -21.22
N PRO A 175 29.08 -2.34 -21.88
CA PRO A 175 29.83 -1.30 -21.20
C PRO A 175 28.87 -0.33 -20.48
N GLY A 176 29.07 -0.13 -19.17
CA GLY A 176 28.19 0.71 -18.34
C GLY A 176 27.20 -0.08 -17.46
N ALA A 177 27.04 -1.39 -17.70
CA ALA A 177 26.26 -2.25 -16.83
C ALA A 177 26.79 -2.21 -15.38
N ALA A 178 25.87 -2.20 -14.43
CA ALA A 178 26.23 -2.08 -13.02
C ALA A 178 27.09 -3.26 -12.54
N ARG A 179 28.01 -3.00 -11.60
CA ARG A 179 28.93 -4.03 -11.08
C ARG A 179 28.23 -5.32 -10.61
N PRO A 180 27.08 -5.29 -9.90
CA PRO A 180 26.41 -6.51 -9.46
C PRO A 180 25.85 -7.37 -10.60
N VAL A 181 25.69 -6.81 -11.81
CA VAL A 181 25.14 -7.51 -12.99
C VAL A 181 26.19 -7.85 -14.04
N ALA A 182 27.45 -7.43 -13.90
CA ALA A 182 28.47 -7.51 -14.96
C ALA A 182 28.94 -8.93 -15.36
N ALA A 183 28.54 -9.98 -14.63
CA ALA A 183 28.88 -11.38 -14.94
C ALA A 183 27.85 -12.38 -14.36
N PRO A 184 26.60 -12.38 -14.85
CA PRO A 184 25.57 -13.27 -14.32
C PRO A 184 25.79 -14.70 -14.83
N ARG A 185 25.58 -15.70 -13.98
CA ARG A 185 25.58 -17.10 -14.43
C ARG A 185 24.28 -17.39 -15.19
N PRO A 186 24.25 -18.44 -16.03
CA PRO A 186 23.02 -18.82 -16.75
C PRO A 186 21.79 -18.98 -15.84
N ARG A 187 21.96 -19.56 -14.65
CA ARG A 187 20.88 -19.70 -13.65
C ARG A 187 20.36 -18.35 -13.12
N ASP A 188 21.24 -17.36 -13.03
CA ASP A 188 20.90 -16.03 -12.54
C ASP A 188 20.10 -15.28 -13.63
N LEU A 189 20.49 -15.42 -14.90
CA LEU A 189 19.73 -14.90 -16.06
C LEU A 189 18.34 -15.54 -16.17
N LEU A 190 18.24 -16.85 -15.97
CA LEU A 190 16.95 -17.55 -15.96
C LEU A 190 16.04 -17.05 -14.84
N ALA A 191 16.54 -16.95 -13.61
CA ALA A 191 15.76 -16.42 -12.49
C ALA A 191 15.30 -14.97 -12.71
N ALA A 192 16.15 -14.14 -13.34
CA ALA A 192 15.78 -12.77 -13.71
C ALA A 192 14.73 -12.74 -14.83
N ALA A 193 14.85 -13.59 -15.86
CA ALA A 193 13.85 -13.71 -16.93
C ALA A 193 12.49 -14.19 -16.41
N GLU A 194 12.47 -15.17 -15.49
CA GLU A 194 11.25 -15.64 -14.81
C GLU A 194 10.60 -14.55 -13.95
N PHE A 195 11.40 -13.73 -13.28
CA PHE A 195 10.90 -12.56 -12.56
C PHE A 195 10.27 -11.55 -13.53
N LEU A 196 10.97 -11.20 -14.61
CA LEU A 196 10.49 -10.23 -15.60
C LEU A 196 9.24 -10.71 -16.32
N GLU A 197 9.16 -11.98 -16.70
CA GLU A 197 7.94 -12.57 -17.29
C GLU A 197 6.74 -12.34 -16.38
N ARG A 198 6.82 -12.75 -15.11
CA ARG A 198 5.73 -12.59 -14.13
C ARG A 198 5.37 -11.12 -13.89
N ALA A 199 6.38 -10.26 -13.86
CA ALA A 199 6.19 -8.82 -13.70
C ALA A 199 5.51 -8.16 -14.91
N LEU A 200 5.75 -8.67 -16.13
CA LEU A 200 5.22 -8.14 -17.39
C LEU A 200 3.90 -8.78 -17.85
N ARG A 201 3.41 -9.86 -17.21
CA ARG A 201 2.09 -10.46 -17.49
C ARG A 201 0.94 -9.45 -17.62
N PRO A 202 0.86 -8.37 -16.81
CA PRO A 202 -0.22 -7.38 -16.94
C PRO A 202 -0.30 -6.73 -18.33
N LEU A 203 0.80 -6.63 -19.08
CA LEU A 203 0.79 -6.09 -20.44
C LEU A 203 -0.08 -6.91 -21.39
N SER A 204 -0.25 -8.21 -21.12
CA SER A 204 -1.06 -9.14 -21.93
C SER A 204 -2.47 -9.37 -21.38
N ALA A 205 -2.88 -8.65 -20.34
CA ALA A 205 -4.19 -8.86 -19.73
C ALA A 205 -5.33 -8.40 -20.67
N PRO A 206 -6.46 -9.12 -20.75
CA PRO A 206 -7.58 -8.77 -21.63
C PRO A 206 -8.47 -7.65 -21.05
N TRP A 207 -7.88 -6.70 -20.32
CA TRP A 207 -8.60 -5.75 -19.46
C TRP A 207 -8.82 -4.37 -20.09
N TYR A 208 -8.39 -4.14 -21.33
CA TYR A 208 -8.27 -2.79 -21.89
C TYR A 208 -9.47 -2.34 -22.75
N GLY A 209 -10.46 -3.19 -22.95
CA GLY A 209 -11.67 -2.86 -23.75
C GLY A 209 -12.62 -1.88 -23.07
N ALA A 210 -13.64 -1.41 -23.81
CA ALA A 210 -14.67 -0.48 -23.32
C ALA A 210 -15.52 -1.08 -22.18
N ASP A 211 -15.79 -2.39 -22.21
CA ASP A 211 -16.47 -3.08 -21.10
C ASP A 211 -15.54 -3.33 -19.90
N ALA A 212 -14.27 -2.94 -20.01
CA ALA A 212 -13.21 -3.15 -19.04
C ALA A 212 -12.61 -1.82 -18.53
N LEU A 213 -11.29 -1.74 -18.39
CA LEU A 213 -10.60 -0.54 -17.91
C LEU A 213 -10.85 0.69 -18.80
N GLY A 214 -11.13 0.49 -20.10
CA GLY A 214 -11.43 1.58 -21.03
C GLY A 214 -12.78 2.27 -20.82
N GLY A 215 -13.68 1.63 -20.07
CA GLY A 215 -14.97 2.19 -19.64
C GLY A 215 -15.06 2.47 -18.14
N ALA A 216 -13.94 2.43 -17.41
CA ALA A 216 -13.88 2.92 -16.04
C ALA A 216 -13.74 4.45 -16.02
N ASP A 217 -14.33 5.09 -15.00
CA ASP A 217 -14.17 6.53 -14.77
C ASP A 217 -12.80 6.84 -14.16
N LEU A 218 -12.27 5.91 -13.37
CA LEU A 218 -11.00 6.01 -12.66
C LEU A 218 -10.40 4.60 -12.45
N CYS A 219 -9.07 4.49 -12.57
CA CYS A 219 -8.30 3.36 -12.07
C CYS A 219 -7.70 3.69 -10.71
N HIS A 220 -7.83 2.78 -9.74
CA HIS A 220 -7.18 2.89 -8.45
C HIS A 220 -6.24 1.69 -8.21
N ALA A 221 -4.93 1.91 -8.22
CA ALA A 221 -3.94 0.89 -7.89
C ALA A 221 -3.60 0.90 -6.40
N ALA A 222 -3.64 -0.28 -5.77
CA ALA A 222 -3.29 -0.49 -4.37
C ALA A 222 -1.77 -0.63 -4.10
N SER A 223 -0.94 -0.49 -5.14
CA SER A 223 0.53 -0.40 -5.00
C SER A 223 1.16 0.24 -6.24
N GLY A 224 2.37 0.80 -6.11
CA GLY A 224 3.17 1.32 -7.24
C GLY A 224 3.94 0.23 -8.01
N GLY A 225 3.53 -1.04 -7.87
CA GLY A 225 4.18 -2.19 -8.50
C GLY A 225 3.57 -2.59 -9.85
N PRO A 226 3.85 -3.82 -10.33
CA PRO A 226 3.29 -4.28 -11.60
C PRO A 226 1.76 -4.45 -11.60
N ALA A 227 1.08 -4.43 -10.45
CA ALA A 227 -0.39 -4.28 -10.42
C ALA A 227 -0.89 -2.90 -10.89
N ALA A 228 -0.06 -1.86 -10.90
CA ALA A 228 -0.44 -0.56 -11.44
C ALA A 228 -0.30 -0.48 -12.98
N LEU A 229 0.42 -1.40 -13.62
CA LEU A 229 0.64 -1.41 -15.07
C LEU A 229 -0.67 -1.30 -15.88
N PRO A 230 -1.74 -2.06 -15.57
CA PRO A 230 -3.00 -1.90 -16.30
C PRO A 230 -3.59 -0.50 -16.18
N GLY A 231 -3.41 0.16 -15.03
CA GLY A 231 -3.85 1.54 -14.81
C GLY A 231 -3.02 2.55 -15.61
N VAL A 232 -1.70 2.36 -15.69
CA VAL A 232 -0.82 3.18 -16.54
C VAL A 232 -1.21 3.06 -18.02
N LEU A 233 -1.46 1.82 -18.48
CA LEU A 233 -1.89 1.56 -19.85
C LEU A 233 -3.30 2.08 -20.13
N ALA A 234 -4.23 1.98 -19.18
CA ALA A 234 -5.57 2.58 -19.31
C ALA A 234 -5.50 4.11 -19.36
N ALA A 235 -4.62 4.74 -18.58
CA ALA A 235 -4.37 6.18 -18.67
C ALA A 235 -3.84 6.58 -20.05
N ARG A 236 -2.89 5.80 -20.60
CA ARG A 236 -2.27 6.08 -21.90
C ARG A 236 -3.21 5.81 -23.09
N TRP A 237 -3.91 4.68 -23.10
CA TRP A 237 -4.72 4.23 -24.24
C TRP A 237 -6.16 4.75 -24.19
N CYS A 238 -6.71 5.01 -23.00
CA CYS A 238 -8.11 5.36 -22.82
C CYS A 238 -8.32 6.71 -22.12
N GLY A 239 -7.24 7.37 -21.65
CA GLY A 239 -7.34 8.61 -20.89
C GLY A 239 -8.04 8.42 -19.54
N THR A 240 -8.02 7.21 -18.97
CA THR A 240 -8.61 6.92 -17.66
C THR A 240 -7.66 7.40 -16.55
N PRO A 241 -8.07 8.30 -15.63
CA PRO A 241 -7.19 8.76 -14.57
C PRO A 241 -6.73 7.62 -13.67
N LEU A 242 -5.55 7.78 -13.06
CA LEU A 242 -4.93 6.79 -12.19
C LEU A 242 -4.65 7.38 -10.81
N LEU A 243 -5.22 6.78 -9.76
CA LEU A 243 -4.83 6.96 -8.36
C LEU A 243 -3.95 5.79 -7.92
N VAL A 244 -2.81 6.07 -7.28
CA VAL A 244 -1.96 5.04 -6.67
C VAL A 244 -1.91 5.25 -5.16
N THR A 245 -2.24 4.21 -4.39
CA THR A 245 -2.09 4.20 -2.92
C THR A 245 -1.02 3.20 -2.54
N GLU A 246 -0.10 3.60 -1.67
CA GLU A 246 0.89 2.70 -1.09
C GLU A 246 0.93 2.80 0.43
N TYR A 247 0.82 1.64 1.07
CA TYR A 247 1.17 1.44 2.49
C TYR A 247 2.50 0.70 2.65
N ALA A 248 2.97 0.05 1.58
CA ALA A 248 4.29 -0.55 1.46
C ALA A 248 4.81 -0.31 0.03
N VAL A 249 6.06 0.13 -0.09
CA VAL A 249 6.70 0.38 -1.38
C VAL A 249 7.41 -0.88 -1.85
N ARG A 250 7.14 -1.31 -3.08
CA ARG A 250 7.63 -2.58 -3.64
C ARG A 250 9.15 -2.71 -3.67
N LEU A 251 9.84 -1.61 -3.94
CA LEU A 251 11.29 -1.56 -3.88
C LEU A 251 11.82 -1.85 -2.47
N ARG A 252 11.17 -1.28 -1.44
CA ARG A 252 11.54 -1.50 -0.04
C ARG A 252 11.26 -2.95 0.38
N GLU A 253 10.09 -3.49 0.04
CA GLU A 253 9.78 -4.91 0.29
C GLU A 253 10.82 -5.84 -0.33
N HIS A 254 11.27 -5.54 -1.55
CA HIS A 254 12.32 -6.29 -2.23
C HIS A 254 13.65 -6.28 -1.44
N TYR A 255 13.99 -5.16 -0.80
CA TYR A 255 15.19 -5.07 0.05
C TYR A 255 15.06 -5.74 1.41
N LEU A 256 13.86 -5.75 1.98
CA LEU A 256 13.60 -6.31 3.32
C LEU A 256 13.33 -7.81 3.34
N ARG A 257 13.08 -8.45 2.19
CA ARG A 257 12.96 -9.92 2.13
C ARG A 257 14.23 -10.58 2.70
N GLY A 258 14.04 -11.33 3.79
CA GLY A 258 15.11 -11.92 4.60
C GLY A 258 15.92 -13.04 3.92
N ASP A 259 16.89 -13.58 4.67
CA ASP A 259 17.94 -14.52 4.22
C ASP A 259 17.47 -15.92 3.76
N GLY A 260 16.16 -16.20 3.78
CA GLY A 260 15.57 -17.43 3.25
C GLY A 260 15.67 -17.50 1.73
N GLY A 261 16.85 -17.85 1.21
CA GLY A 261 17.12 -17.98 -0.23
C GLY A 261 17.31 -16.63 -0.93
N ARG A 262 18.21 -15.77 -0.42
CA ARG A 262 18.56 -14.50 -1.10
C ARG A 262 18.91 -14.79 -2.58
N PRO A 263 18.22 -14.16 -3.54
CA PRO A 263 18.55 -14.31 -4.95
C PRO A 263 19.99 -13.86 -5.19
N ALA A 264 20.61 -14.39 -6.25
CA ALA A 264 21.96 -13.98 -6.62
C ALA A 264 22.04 -12.44 -6.78
N PRO A 265 23.19 -11.81 -6.49
CA PRO A 265 23.35 -10.35 -6.55
C PRO A 265 22.84 -9.72 -7.84
N ALA A 266 23.09 -10.36 -8.99
CA ALA A 266 22.60 -9.91 -10.29
C ALA A 266 21.06 -9.90 -10.37
N VAL A 267 20.39 -10.96 -9.92
CA VAL A 267 18.92 -11.04 -9.88
C VAL A 267 18.36 -9.96 -8.96
N ARG A 268 18.96 -9.78 -7.78
CA ARG A 268 18.55 -8.73 -6.84
C ARG A 268 18.69 -7.33 -7.43
N ALA A 269 19.78 -7.07 -8.16
CA ALA A 269 20.03 -5.78 -8.80
C ALA A 269 19.04 -5.52 -9.93
N LEU A 270 18.82 -6.49 -10.83
CA LEU A 270 17.86 -6.37 -11.94
C LEU A 270 16.42 -6.20 -11.43
N SER A 271 15.99 -7.01 -10.46
CA SER A 271 14.65 -6.89 -9.87
C SER A 271 14.48 -5.57 -9.11
N GLY A 272 15.52 -5.10 -8.41
CA GLY A 272 15.51 -3.80 -7.73
C GLY A 272 15.43 -2.64 -8.71
N ALA A 273 16.20 -2.69 -9.81
CA ALA A 273 16.13 -1.73 -10.90
C ALA A 273 14.74 -1.70 -11.53
N PHE A 274 14.15 -2.87 -11.79
CA PHE A 274 12.80 -2.97 -12.33
C PHE A 274 11.77 -2.33 -11.40
N HIS A 275 11.80 -2.64 -10.10
CA HIS A 275 10.88 -2.03 -9.13
C HIS A 275 11.04 -0.51 -9.05
N ARG A 276 12.27 0.01 -9.09
CA ARG A 276 12.53 1.45 -9.04
C ARG A 276 12.04 2.18 -10.29
N LEU A 277 12.42 1.68 -11.47
CA LEU A 277 12.06 2.29 -12.75
C LEU A 277 10.55 2.20 -13.00
N LEU A 278 9.94 1.06 -12.68
CA LEU A 278 8.49 0.90 -12.77
C LEU A 278 7.75 1.84 -11.82
N ALA A 279 8.19 1.96 -10.57
CA ALA A 279 7.56 2.87 -9.61
C ALA A 279 7.61 4.32 -10.10
N GLY A 280 8.79 4.78 -10.56
CA GLY A 280 8.92 6.13 -11.13
C GLY A 280 8.00 6.36 -12.32
N GLU A 281 7.86 5.36 -13.20
CA GLU A 281 6.99 5.43 -14.35
C GLU A 281 5.50 5.43 -13.98
N VAL A 282 5.11 4.63 -12.99
CA VAL A 282 3.75 4.63 -12.43
C VAL A 282 3.43 5.99 -11.81
N TYR A 283 4.34 6.57 -11.03
CA TYR A 283 4.13 7.86 -10.38
C TYR A 283 4.04 9.01 -11.36
N ARG A 284 4.79 8.95 -12.46
CA ARG A 284 4.73 9.93 -13.55
C ARG A 284 3.33 10.00 -14.17
N HIS A 285 2.66 8.85 -14.29
CA HIS A 285 1.33 8.71 -14.90
C HIS A 285 0.16 8.82 -13.91
N ALA A 286 0.41 8.68 -12.61
CA ALA A 286 -0.62 8.88 -11.60
C ALA A 286 -1.07 10.34 -11.55
N GLY A 287 -2.38 10.56 -11.62
CA GLY A 287 -2.99 11.87 -11.42
C GLY A 287 -2.92 12.31 -9.96
N ALA A 288 -2.97 11.36 -9.04
CA ALA A 288 -2.71 11.57 -7.61
C ALA A 288 -2.02 10.35 -7.00
N LEU A 289 -1.25 10.60 -5.95
CA LEU A 289 -0.54 9.59 -5.18
C LEU A 289 -0.96 9.69 -3.72
N THR A 290 -1.17 8.55 -3.07
CA THR A 290 -1.29 8.50 -1.62
C THR A 290 -0.17 7.71 -0.97
N ALA A 291 0.28 8.23 0.17
CA ALA A 291 1.22 7.59 1.06
C ALA A 291 0.54 7.26 2.38
N GLY A 292 0.71 6.04 2.89
CA GLY A 292 0.17 5.66 4.20
C GLY A 292 0.77 6.39 5.40
N ASN A 293 1.98 6.94 5.24
CA ASN A 293 2.73 7.65 6.27
C ASN A 293 3.92 8.39 5.62
N ALA A 294 4.62 9.20 6.41
CA ALA A 294 5.80 9.95 5.97
C ALA A 294 6.96 9.06 5.51
N HIS A 295 7.09 7.84 6.06
CA HIS A 295 8.13 6.91 5.63
C HIS A 295 7.88 6.40 4.21
N VAL A 296 6.66 5.97 3.90
CA VAL A 296 6.26 5.58 2.54
C VAL A 296 6.41 6.75 1.56
N ARG A 297 6.02 7.96 1.97
CA ARG A 297 6.19 9.16 1.15
C ARG A 297 7.64 9.38 0.74
N ARG A 298 8.61 9.28 1.67
CA ARG A 298 10.04 9.40 1.34
C ARG A 298 10.51 8.35 0.32
N TRP A 299 9.97 7.14 0.39
CA TRP A 299 10.25 6.10 -0.60
C TRP A 299 9.64 6.40 -1.96
N GLN A 300 8.43 6.95 -2.01
CA GLN A 300 7.80 7.40 -3.26
C GLN A 300 8.64 8.51 -3.90
N GLU A 301 9.04 9.52 -3.14
CA GLU A 301 9.93 10.62 -3.58
C GLU A 301 11.28 10.07 -4.08
N HIS A 302 11.89 9.13 -3.34
CA HIS A 302 13.14 8.47 -3.76
C HIS A 302 12.99 7.73 -5.10
N CYS A 303 11.82 7.15 -5.36
CA CYS A 303 11.49 6.50 -6.62
C CYS A 303 11.04 7.49 -7.72
N GLY A 304 11.03 8.80 -7.46
CA GLY A 304 10.76 9.86 -8.44
C GLY A 304 9.35 10.42 -8.43
N ALA A 305 8.55 10.17 -7.39
CA ALA A 305 7.26 10.83 -7.24
C ALA A 305 7.41 12.34 -6.97
N ASP A 306 6.55 13.14 -7.61
CA ASP A 306 6.45 14.57 -7.33
C ASP A 306 5.75 14.80 -5.99
N ARG A 307 6.44 15.47 -5.06
CA ARG A 307 5.93 15.81 -3.72
C ARG A 307 4.56 16.50 -3.78
N ALA A 308 4.31 17.34 -4.79
CA ALA A 308 3.07 18.09 -4.94
C ALA A 308 1.86 17.19 -5.25
N ARG A 309 2.09 16.00 -5.79
CA ARG A 309 1.04 15.01 -6.10
C ARG A 309 0.80 14.00 -4.96
N ILE A 310 1.62 14.01 -3.92
CA ILE A 310 1.53 13.05 -2.81
C ILE A 310 0.70 13.64 -1.67
N THR A 311 -0.40 12.97 -1.38
CA THR A 311 -1.24 13.20 -0.19
C THR A 311 -1.04 12.08 0.82
N THR A 312 -0.82 12.38 2.09
CA THR A 312 -0.77 11.34 3.12
C THR A 312 -2.19 10.95 3.53
N VAL A 313 -2.53 9.67 3.38
CA VAL A 313 -3.81 9.09 3.80
C VAL A 313 -3.48 7.84 4.62
N HIS A 314 -3.62 7.94 5.94
CA HIS A 314 -3.36 6.83 6.85
C HIS A 314 -4.34 5.67 6.63
N PRO A 315 -3.93 4.41 6.82
CA PRO A 315 -4.84 3.28 6.68
C PRO A 315 -5.96 3.38 7.71
N GLY A 316 -7.20 3.24 7.25
CA GLY A 316 -8.38 3.25 8.12
C GLY A 316 -8.45 1.99 8.99
N MET A 317 -8.58 2.19 10.30
CA MET A 317 -8.67 1.17 11.34
C MET A 317 -10.06 1.13 11.94
N ASN A 318 -10.56 -0.09 12.24
CA ASN A 318 -11.89 -0.25 12.79
C ASN A 318 -11.90 0.09 14.29
N ALA A 319 -12.51 1.21 14.64
CA ALA A 319 -12.63 1.67 16.01
C ALA A 319 -13.80 1.02 16.77
N ALA A 320 -14.81 0.48 16.08
CA ALA A 320 -16.11 0.15 16.70
C ALA A 320 -16.02 -0.80 17.90
N ALA A 321 -15.17 -1.83 17.81
CA ALA A 321 -14.97 -2.79 18.90
C ALA A 321 -14.17 -2.21 20.08
N LEU A 322 -13.45 -1.10 19.87
CA LEU A 322 -12.54 -0.48 20.83
C LEU A 322 -13.15 0.78 21.46
N THR A 323 -14.20 1.34 20.85
CA THR A 323 -14.87 2.57 21.30
C THR A 323 -15.32 2.46 22.75
N ALA A 324 -16.01 1.38 23.12
CA ALA A 324 -16.56 1.18 24.46
C ALA A 324 -15.48 1.18 25.56
N VAL A 325 -14.32 0.55 25.30
CA VAL A 325 -13.19 0.55 26.23
C VAL A 325 -12.66 1.96 26.44
N GLY A 326 -12.53 2.74 25.37
CA GLY A 326 -12.06 4.12 25.50
C GLY A 326 -13.08 5.07 26.16
N GLU A 327 -14.38 4.89 25.94
CA GLU A 327 -15.42 5.66 26.67
C GLU A 327 -15.39 5.33 28.16
N ALA A 328 -15.25 4.05 28.51
CA ALA A 328 -15.10 3.62 29.90
C ALA A 328 -13.82 4.18 30.53
N SER A 329 -12.71 4.20 29.78
CA SER A 329 -11.42 4.76 30.23
C SER A 329 -11.51 6.27 30.48
N GLU A 330 -12.19 7.03 29.61
CA GLU A 330 -12.39 8.48 29.78
C GLU A 330 -13.33 8.82 30.94
N ALA A 331 -14.33 7.97 31.21
CA ALA A 331 -15.27 8.16 32.30
C ALA A 331 -14.72 7.72 33.67
N ALA A 332 -13.72 6.83 33.70
CA ALA A 332 -13.13 6.33 34.93
C ALA A 332 -12.20 7.36 35.59
N ALA A 333 -12.25 7.43 36.93
CA ALA A 333 -11.24 8.16 37.68
C ALA A 333 -9.86 7.47 37.53
N PRO A 334 -8.74 8.22 37.48
CA PRO A 334 -7.42 7.62 37.41
C PRO A 334 -7.17 6.70 38.61
N ASP A 335 -7.00 5.40 38.35
CA ASP A 335 -6.71 4.41 39.38
C ASP A 335 -5.23 4.43 39.78
N PRO A 336 -4.85 4.92 40.97
CA PRO A 336 -3.45 4.98 41.38
C PRO A 336 -2.80 3.59 41.57
N ASP A 337 -3.60 2.53 41.76
CA ASP A 337 -3.11 1.18 42.05
C ASP A 337 -2.90 0.34 40.78
N ASP A 338 -3.43 0.77 39.63
CA ASP A 338 -3.17 0.12 38.35
C ASP A 338 -1.72 0.34 37.91
N THR A 339 -0.91 -0.69 38.14
CA THR A 339 0.51 -0.77 37.77
C THR A 339 0.76 -1.79 36.65
N THR A 340 -0.24 -2.08 35.83
CA THR A 340 -0.16 -3.12 34.80
C THR A 340 0.27 -2.54 33.44
N LEU A 341 1.33 -3.11 32.88
CA LEU A 341 1.77 -2.91 31.50
C LEU A 341 1.14 -3.98 30.61
N VAL A 342 0.70 -3.57 29.43
CA VAL A 342 0.14 -4.46 28.43
C VAL A 342 0.95 -4.36 27.14
N TRP A 343 1.27 -5.51 26.57
CA TRP A 343 1.76 -5.62 25.20
C TRP A 343 0.76 -6.47 24.40
N VAL A 344 0.36 -5.99 23.22
CA VAL A 344 -0.57 -6.71 22.32
C VAL A 344 0.04 -6.81 20.93
N GLY A 345 -0.01 -8.02 20.34
CA GLY A 345 0.30 -8.22 18.93
C GLY A 345 0.84 -9.60 18.59
N ARG A 346 1.26 -9.78 17.33
CA ARG A 346 1.90 -11.02 16.86
C ARG A 346 3.28 -11.19 17.48
N ILE A 347 3.53 -12.33 18.11
CA ILE A 347 4.81 -12.62 18.76
C ILE A 347 5.84 -13.06 17.71
N GLY A 348 6.96 -12.32 17.63
CA GLY A 348 8.09 -12.67 16.77
C GLY A 348 9.27 -11.72 16.94
N PRO A 349 10.45 -12.04 16.36
CA PRO A 349 11.71 -11.32 16.63
C PRO A 349 11.66 -9.82 16.33
N ALA A 350 10.89 -9.38 15.33
CA ALA A 350 10.75 -7.97 14.98
C ALA A 350 10.09 -7.13 16.09
N LYS A 351 9.41 -7.77 17.05
CA LYS A 351 8.69 -7.12 18.15
C LYS A 351 9.55 -6.89 19.40
N ASP A 352 10.73 -7.48 19.45
CA ASP A 352 11.74 -7.26 20.49
C ASP A 352 11.19 -7.38 21.93
N LEU A 353 10.44 -8.46 22.19
CA LEU A 353 9.94 -8.80 23.53
C LEU A 353 11.08 -9.06 24.51
N VAL A 354 12.26 -9.44 24.02
CA VAL A 354 13.48 -9.59 24.83
C VAL A 354 13.85 -8.26 25.48
N ALA A 355 13.90 -7.16 24.71
CA ALA A 355 14.13 -5.83 25.27
C ALA A 355 13.03 -5.41 26.26
N LEU A 356 11.77 -5.76 25.97
CA LEU A 356 10.64 -5.50 26.89
C LEU A 356 10.79 -6.23 28.22
N LEU A 357 11.18 -7.51 28.22
CA LEU A 357 11.36 -8.29 29.44
C LEU A 357 12.50 -7.74 30.31
N HIS A 358 13.61 -7.33 29.70
CA HIS A 358 14.69 -6.64 30.42
C HIS A 358 14.24 -5.30 31.01
N ALA A 359 13.51 -4.49 30.23
CA ALA A 359 12.94 -3.24 30.72
C ALA A 359 12.00 -3.49 31.91
N PHE A 360 11.17 -4.54 31.82
CA PHE A 360 10.25 -4.88 32.89
C PHE A 360 10.95 -5.36 34.17
N ALA A 361 12.10 -6.04 34.06
CA ALA A 361 12.90 -6.38 35.24
C ALA A 361 13.39 -5.12 35.98
N GLU A 362 13.83 -4.08 35.26
CA GLU A 362 14.17 -2.78 35.85
C GLU A 362 12.95 -2.10 36.50
N ILE A 363 11.79 -2.12 35.83
CA ILE A 363 10.54 -1.55 36.36
C ILE A 363 10.13 -2.28 37.66
N ARG A 364 10.16 -3.61 37.67
CA ARG A 364 9.77 -4.44 38.82
C ARG A 364 10.68 -4.18 40.03
N GLY A 365 11.98 -3.99 39.79
CA GLY A 365 12.92 -3.62 40.85
C GLY A 365 12.59 -2.28 41.52
N ALA A 366 12.02 -1.33 40.77
CA ALA A 366 11.60 -0.02 41.30
C ALA A 366 10.13 0.02 41.76
N LEU A 367 9.28 -0.85 41.22
CA LEU A 367 7.84 -0.96 41.49
C LEU A 367 7.47 -2.44 41.67
N PRO A 368 7.61 -3.01 42.89
CA PRO A 368 7.35 -4.42 43.17
C PRO A 368 5.87 -4.83 43.11
N ALA A 369 4.96 -3.96 42.70
CA ALA A 369 3.56 -4.30 42.39
C ALA A 369 3.31 -4.41 40.87
N ALA A 370 4.23 -3.90 40.04
CA ALA A 370 4.04 -3.84 38.59
C ALA A 370 3.90 -5.22 37.96
N ARG A 371 3.00 -5.33 36.98
CA ARG A 371 2.70 -6.55 36.23
C ARG A 371 2.85 -6.32 34.73
N LEU A 372 3.24 -7.34 33.99
CA LEU A 372 3.34 -7.30 32.53
C LEU A 372 2.45 -8.39 31.93
N ARG A 373 1.51 -7.99 31.06
CA ARG A 373 0.67 -8.91 30.29
C ARG A 373 1.08 -8.85 28.83
N ILE A 374 1.61 -9.96 28.31
CA ILE A 374 1.97 -10.15 26.91
C ILE A 374 0.86 -10.94 26.24
N ILE A 375 0.04 -10.28 25.44
CA ILE A 375 -1.15 -10.84 24.83
C ILE A 375 -0.91 -11.04 23.34
N ALA A 376 -0.82 -12.30 22.93
CA ALA A 376 -0.69 -12.67 21.52
C ALA A 376 -2.00 -12.40 20.77
N ASP A 377 -1.90 -11.69 19.66
CA ASP A 377 -2.99 -11.53 18.69
C ASP A 377 -2.59 -12.20 17.37
N GLY A 378 -3.08 -13.42 17.17
CA GLY A 378 -2.73 -14.28 16.03
C GLY A 378 -1.49 -15.15 16.24
N PRO A 379 -1.02 -15.84 15.18
CA PRO A 379 0.00 -16.87 15.30
C PRO A 379 1.35 -16.31 15.79
N ALA A 380 1.90 -16.97 16.81
CA ALA A 380 3.21 -16.68 17.37
C ALA A 380 4.31 -17.51 16.66
N ASP A 381 5.52 -16.95 16.58
CA ASP A 381 6.74 -17.74 16.33
C ASP A 381 7.01 -18.64 17.55
N PRO A 382 6.92 -19.98 17.43
CA PRO A 382 7.04 -20.86 18.58
C PRO A 382 8.43 -20.84 19.23
N GLY A 383 9.48 -20.70 18.41
CA GLY A 383 10.86 -20.66 18.90
C GLY A 383 11.15 -19.37 19.65
N TYR A 384 10.69 -18.23 19.11
CA TYR A 384 10.82 -16.95 19.77
C TYR A 384 9.98 -16.85 21.05
N LEU A 385 8.75 -17.38 21.04
CA LEU A 385 7.91 -17.43 22.23
C LEU A 385 8.55 -18.28 23.34
N ALA A 386 9.09 -19.46 23.01
CA ALA A 386 9.79 -20.31 23.96
C ALA A 386 11.02 -19.59 24.56
N GLN A 387 11.78 -18.87 23.74
CA GLN A 387 12.89 -18.03 24.18
C GLN A 387 12.42 -16.94 25.18
N CYS A 388 11.32 -16.25 24.88
CA CYS A 388 10.78 -15.20 25.75
C CYS A 388 10.31 -15.77 27.10
N ARG A 389 9.65 -16.94 27.10
CA ARG A 389 9.21 -17.62 28.33
C ARG A 389 10.40 -18.06 29.20
N ALA A 390 11.44 -18.62 28.57
CA ALA A 390 12.67 -19.00 29.27
C ALA A 390 13.38 -17.79 29.88
N LEU A 391 13.46 -16.67 29.15
CA LEU A 391 14.03 -15.43 29.66
C LEU A 391 13.22 -14.87 30.83
N ALA A 392 11.88 -14.87 30.75
CA ALA A 392 11.02 -14.44 31.86
C ALA A 392 11.28 -15.29 33.12
N ALA A 393 11.36 -16.62 33.00
CA ALA A 393 11.66 -17.50 34.12
C ALA A 393 13.06 -17.25 34.73
N GLN A 394 14.04 -16.84 33.90
CA GLN A 394 15.39 -16.49 34.36
C GLN A 394 15.44 -15.14 35.09
N LEU A 395 14.67 -14.15 34.63
CA LEU A 395 14.65 -12.81 35.20
C LEU A 395 13.84 -12.73 36.50
N PHE A 396 12.88 -13.65 36.70
CA PHE A 396 11.98 -13.66 37.86
C PHE A 396 11.97 -15.04 38.57
N PRO A 397 13.10 -15.50 39.13
CA PRO A 397 13.22 -16.86 39.70
C PRO A 397 12.56 -17.00 41.07
N ASP A 398 12.62 -15.98 41.93
CA ASP A 398 12.20 -16.04 43.34
C ASP A 398 10.67 -16.02 43.52
N GLU A 399 9.95 -15.40 42.58
CA GLU A 399 8.48 -15.32 42.57
C GLU A 399 7.81 -16.63 42.08
N ALA A 400 8.61 -17.63 41.67
CA ALA A 400 8.16 -19.01 41.43
C ALA A 400 8.25 -19.90 42.69
N ALA A 401 8.90 -19.44 43.77
CA ALA A 401 9.28 -20.26 44.93
C ALA A 401 8.57 -19.93 46.25
N ASP A 402 7.96 -18.75 46.40
CA ASP A 402 7.24 -18.38 47.64
C ASP A 402 5.90 -19.11 47.77
N THR A 403 5.76 -19.99 48.77
CA THR A 403 4.54 -20.80 49.01
C THR A 403 3.31 -19.99 49.46
N VAL A 404 3.45 -18.70 49.74
CA VAL A 404 2.33 -17.76 50.04
C VAL A 404 1.93 -16.93 48.80
N THR A 405 2.87 -16.76 47.85
CA THR A 405 2.69 -16.05 46.56
C THR A 405 2.82 -17.02 45.38
N ALA A 406 2.63 -18.32 45.63
CA ALA A 406 2.78 -19.36 44.63
C ALA A 406 1.59 -19.31 43.67
N GLY A 407 1.74 -18.61 42.55
CA GLY A 407 0.76 -18.74 41.47
C GLY A 407 0.82 -17.71 40.35
N GLU A 408 1.36 -16.51 40.58
CA GLU A 408 1.24 -15.44 39.57
C GLU A 408 2.59 -14.82 39.24
N SER A 409 3.28 -15.41 38.26
CA SER A 409 4.41 -14.78 37.57
C SER A 409 4.09 -13.30 37.27
N PRO A 410 5.03 -12.37 37.50
CA PRO A 410 4.81 -10.95 37.24
C PRO A 410 4.63 -10.68 35.74
N VAL A 411 5.03 -11.65 34.90
CA VAL A 411 4.79 -11.69 33.46
C VAL A 411 3.78 -12.78 33.12
N ALA A 412 2.64 -12.40 32.54
CA ALA A 412 1.66 -13.31 31.98
C ALA A 412 1.77 -13.35 30.46
N PHE A 413 1.66 -14.55 29.87
CA PHE A 413 1.59 -14.76 28.43
C PHE A 413 0.22 -15.33 28.07
N GLU A 414 -0.58 -14.55 27.38
CA GLU A 414 -1.99 -14.83 27.07
C GLU A 414 -2.23 -14.74 25.56
N GLU A 415 -3.43 -15.11 25.11
CA GLU A 415 -3.84 -15.03 23.71
C GLU A 415 -5.26 -14.49 23.61
N VAL A 416 -5.50 -13.64 22.59
CA VAL A 416 -6.84 -13.17 22.24
C VAL A 416 -7.72 -14.34 21.82
N GLY A 417 -8.95 -14.39 22.33
CA GLY A 417 -9.87 -15.50 22.16
C GLY A 417 -9.80 -16.53 23.30
N SER A 418 -8.91 -16.33 24.28
CA SER A 418 -8.94 -17.09 25.54
C SER A 418 -10.14 -16.69 26.40
N PRO A 419 -10.58 -17.52 27.37
CA PRO A 419 -11.68 -17.17 28.27
C PRO A 419 -11.44 -15.87 29.07
N TYR A 420 -10.18 -15.49 29.29
CA TYR A 420 -9.79 -14.32 30.06
C TYR A 420 -9.60 -13.05 29.21
N VAL A 421 -9.30 -13.23 27.91
CA VAL A 421 -9.15 -12.15 26.93
C VAL A 421 -9.93 -12.53 25.67
N PRO A 422 -11.27 -12.50 25.72
CA PRO A 422 -12.08 -13.01 24.62
C PRO A 422 -12.00 -12.13 23.36
N THR A 423 -11.74 -10.83 23.52
CA THR A 423 -11.63 -9.89 22.40
C THR A 423 -10.34 -9.06 22.45
N PRO A 424 -9.90 -8.49 21.31
CA PRO A 424 -8.81 -7.51 21.30
C PRO A 424 -9.06 -6.29 22.21
N ALA A 425 -10.32 -5.89 22.37
CA ALA A 425 -10.68 -4.78 23.24
C ALA A 425 -10.36 -5.09 24.71
N ASP A 426 -10.64 -6.32 25.15
CA ASP A 426 -10.28 -6.80 26.49
C ASP A 426 -8.76 -6.82 26.68
N ALA A 427 -8.01 -7.14 25.62
CA ALA A 427 -6.55 -7.11 25.67
C ALA A 427 -6.02 -5.72 26.00
N TYR A 428 -6.51 -4.67 25.33
CA TYR A 428 -6.12 -3.29 25.64
C TYR A 428 -6.70 -2.77 26.96
N ALA A 429 -7.82 -3.34 27.43
CA ALA A 429 -8.40 -3.00 28.73
C ALA A 429 -7.64 -3.61 29.91
N ALA A 430 -6.78 -4.60 29.65
CA ALA A 430 -6.09 -5.44 30.63
C ALA A 430 -5.08 -4.73 31.56
N GLY A 431 -4.78 -3.45 31.32
CA GLY A 431 -3.85 -2.67 32.14
C GLY A 431 -3.72 -1.21 31.73
N GLY A 432 -3.11 -0.41 32.60
CA GLY A 432 -3.08 1.05 32.50
C GLY A 432 -2.21 1.63 31.40
N VAL A 433 -1.14 0.94 30.97
CA VAL A 433 -0.20 1.46 29.96
C VAL A 433 0.06 0.41 28.90
N VAL A 434 -0.04 0.80 27.63
CA VAL A 434 0.25 -0.09 26.49
C VAL A 434 1.65 0.17 25.95
N VAL A 435 2.43 -0.89 25.77
CA VAL A 435 3.84 -0.82 25.34
C VAL A 435 4.00 -1.41 23.94
N LEU A 436 4.67 -0.66 23.05
CA LEU A 436 5.11 -1.15 21.74
C LEU A 436 6.64 -1.15 21.71
N SER A 437 7.22 -2.35 21.81
CA SER A 437 8.67 -2.57 21.88
C SER A 437 9.34 -2.84 20.52
N SER A 438 8.60 -2.76 19.40
CA SER A 438 9.08 -3.21 18.08
C SER A 438 10.45 -2.64 17.66
N ALA A 439 11.30 -3.49 17.08
CA ALA A 439 12.54 -3.07 16.44
C ALA A 439 12.34 -2.64 14.97
N VAL A 440 11.29 -3.14 14.32
CA VAL A 440 10.92 -2.77 12.95
C VAL A 440 9.40 -2.66 12.88
N GLU A 441 8.91 -1.57 12.29
CA GLU A 441 7.48 -1.34 12.11
C GLU A 441 7.21 -0.62 10.78
N GLY A 442 6.06 -0.90 10.17
CA GLY A 442 5.55 -0.14 9.03
C GLY A 442 4.62 0.94 9.54
N PHE A 443 3.33 0.61 9.55
CA PHE A 443 2.30 1.37 10.24
C PHE A 443 1.86 0.60 11.50
N PRO A 444 2.01 1.16 12.71
CA PRO A 444 1.76 0.45 13.96
C PRO A 444 0.25 0.36 14.26
N GLY A 445 -0.42 -0.66 13.72
CA GLY A 445 -1.86 -0.87 13.93
C GLY A 445 -2.24 -1.03 15.41
N THR A 446 -1.47 -1.80 16.17
CA THR A 446 -1.73 -2.05 17.60
C THR A 446 -1.58 -0.79 18.46
N LEU A 447 -0.72 0.14 18.05
CA LEU A 447 -0.63 1.45 18.68
C LEU A 447 -1.92 2.24 18.47
N VAL A 448 -2.44 2.30 17.25
CA VAL A 448 -3.70 3.00 16.96
C VAL A 448 -4.87 2.38 17.72
N GLU A 449 -4.90 1.06 17.83
CA GLU A 449 -5.94 0.35 18.61
C GLU A 449 -5.87 0.70 20.09
N ALA A 450 -4.67 0.74 20.69
CA ALA A 450 -4.48 1.22 22.05
C ALA A 450 -4.94 2.67 22.23
N MET A 451 -4.67 3.53 21.24
CA MET A 451 -5.14 4.91 21.23
C MET A 451 -6.67 4.98 21.18
N PHE A 452 -7.34 4.17 20.35
CA PHE A 452 -8.82 4.10 20.37
C PHE A 452 -9.37 3.70 21.74
N CYS A 453 -8.69 2.81 22.45
CA CYS A 453 -9.03 2.44 23.83
C CYS A 453 -8.71 3.51 24.88
N GLY A 454 -8.21 4.68 24.49
CA GLY A 454 -7.84 5.74 25.43
C GLY A 454 -6.71 5.34 26.38
N ARG A 455 -5.83 4.43 25.95
CA ARG A 455 -4.67 4.00 26.75
C ARG A 455 -3.45 4.85 26.43
N PRO A 456 -2.71 5.35 27.42
CA PRO A 456 -1.42 5.96 27.15
C PRO A 456 -0.46 4.90 26.60
N THR A 457 0.44 5.34 25.74
CA THR A 457 1.34 4.45 25.02
C THR A 457 2.80 4.82 25.27
N VAL A 458 3.64 3.80 25.43
CA VAL A 458 5.11 3.93 25.38
C VAL A 458 5.59 3.10 24.21
N SER A 459 6.19 3.74 23.22
CA SER A 459 6.53 3.09 21.95
C SER A 459 7.96 3.37 21.50
N THR A 460 8.57 2.41 20.83
CA THR A 460 9.90 2.57 20.23
C THR A 460 9.85 3.44 18.95
N ASP A 461 10.91 4.20 18.71
CA ASP A 461 11.04 5.11 17.56
C ASP A 461 11.36 4.36 16.25
N VAL A 462 10.36 3.68 15.70
CA VAL A 462 10.45 2.91 14.46
C VAL A 462 9.28 3.20 13.53
N GLY A 463 9.49 3.04 12.22
CA GLY A 463 8.42 3.19 11.22
C GLY A 463 7.68 4.52 11.33
N ALA A 464 6.36 4.44 11.45
CA ALA A 464 5.46 5.59 11.58
C ALA A 464 5.09 5.95 13.04
N VAL A 465 5.76 5.39 14.07
CA VAL A 465 5.37 5.57 15.48
C VAL A 465 5.28 7.05 15.89
N ARG A 466 6.31 7.87 15.60
CA ARG A 466 6.29 9.30 15.94
C ARG A 466 5.12 10.06 15.29
N GLU A 467 4.81 9.72 14.04
CA GLU A 467 3.73 10.34 13.26
C GLU A 467 2.35 9.96 13.80
N VAL A 468 2.18 8.70 14.19
CA VAL A 468 0.96 8.19 14.81
C VAL A 468 0.74 8.83 16.19
N ILE A 469 1.76 8.80 17.06
CA ILE A 469 1.66 9.35 18.43
C ILE A 469 1.44 10.86 18.41
N GLY A 470 2.15 11.63 17.58
CA GLY A 470 1.93 13.07 17.45
C GLY A 470 1.98 13.87 18.77
N GLY A 471 2.70 13.36 19.78
CA GLY A 471 2.81 13.97 21.12
C GLY A 471 1.83 13.45 22.18
N THR A 472 0.91 12.53 21.84
CA THR A 472 -0.09 12.00 22.78
C THR A 472 0.36 10.72 23.51
N GLY A 473 1.67 10.52 23.62
CA GLY A 473 2.29 9.31 24.17
C GLY A 473 3.81 9.47 24.24
N LEU A 474 4.50 8.51 24.83
CA LEU A 474 5.96 8.54 24.98
C LEU A 474 6.65 7.73 23.88
N VAL A 475 7.71 8.30 23.31
CA VAL A 475 8.54 7.65 22.30
C VAL A 475 9.97 7.49 22.82
N VAL A 476 10.50 6.27 22.74
CA VAL A 476 11.86 5.93 23.19
C VAL A 476 12.70 5.36 22.05
N PRO A 477 14.04 5.40 22.10
CA PRO A 477 14.87 4.71 21.11
C PRO A 477 14.59 3.20 21.09
N ALA A 478 14.58 2.59 19.90
CA ALA A 478 14.46 1.14 19.76
C ALA A 478 15.70 0.42 20.35
N ARG A 479 15.52 -0.83 20.79
CA ARG A 479 16.59 -1.67 21.38
C ARG A 479 17.28 -1.02 22.59
N ASN A 480 16.55 -0.21 23.34
CA ASN A 480 17.03 0.43 24.57
C ASN A 480 16.08 0.08 25.73
N PRO A 481 16.30 -1.06 26.41
CA PRO A 481 15.47 -1.51 27.54
C PRO A 481 15.38 -0.47 28.66
N HIS A 482 16.49 0.19 28.98
CA HIS A 482 16.55 1.19 30.04
C HIS A 482 15.66 2.41 29.74
N ALA A 483 15.74 2.96 28.52
CA ALA A 483 14.87 4.07 28.12
C ALA A 483 13.39 3.68 28.11
N LEU A 484 13.09 2.42 27.73
CA LEU A 484 11.74 1.87 27.79
C LEU A 484 11.24 1.75 29.24
N ALA A 485 12.10 1.26 30.14
CA ALA A 485 11.82 1.12 31.57
C ALA A 485 11.50 2.47 32.23
N GLU A 486 12.35 3.48 32.01
CA GLU A 486 12.17 4.83 32.53
C GLU A 486 10.85 5.46 32.06
N ALA A 487 10.53 5.35 30.76
CA ALA A 487 9.30 5.90 30.22
C ALA A 487 8.05 5.19 30.75
N CYS A 488 8.08 3.85 30.87
CA CYS A 488 6.97 3.09 31.45
C CYS A 488 6.80 3.44 32.94
N GLY A 489 7.90 3.45 33.72
CA GLY A 489 7.89 3.80 35.12
C GLY A 489 7.40 5.24 35.38
N ALA A 490 7.70 6.18 34.50
CA ALA A 490 7.18 7.55 34.59
C ALA A 490 5.65 7.62 34.47
N LEU A 491 5.03 6.79 33.63
CA LEU A 491 3.57 6.73 33.50
C LEU A 491 2.89 5.90 34.60
N LEU A 492 3.53 4.83 35.06
CA LEU A 492 3.01 4.01 36.16
C LEU A 492 2.94 4.79 37.48
N ARG A 493 3.85 5.75 37.71
CA ARG A 493 3.88 6.59 38.92
C ARG A 493 2.98 7.82 38.86
N ASP A 494 2.44 8.15 37.68
CA ASP A 494 1.65 9.37 37.45
C ASP A 494 0.31 9.02 36.77
N PRO A 495 -0.69 8.57 37.55
CA PRO A 495 -1.99 8.14 37.01
C PRO A 495 -2.73 9.28 36.31
N VAL A 496 -2.55 10.53 36.76
CA VAL A 496 -3.16 11.72 36.16
C VAL A 496 -2.59 11.96 34.76
N ARG A 497 -1.26 11.98 34.63
CA ARG A 497 -0.61 12.13 33.32
C ARG A 497 -0.97 11.01 32.37
N ARG A 498 -1.07 9.77 32.87
CA ARG A 498 -1.52 8.62 32.08
C ARG A 498 -2.93 8.83 31.53
N SER A 499 -3.88 9.27 32.36
CA SER A 499 -5.26 9.54 31.92
C SER A 499 -5.31 10.65 30.86
N LEU A 500 -4.59 11.75 31.08
CA LEU A 500 -4.52 12.87 30.13
C LEU A 500 -3.93 12.46 28.77
N LEU A 501 -2.84 11.68 28.77
CA LEU A 501 -2.23 11.18 27.54
C LEU A 501 -3.15 10.18 26.83
N GLY A 502 -3.83 9.31 27.57
CA GLY A 502 -4.81 8.37 27.03
C GLY A 502 -5.96 9.07 26.31
N ALA A 503 -6.58 10.07 26.96
CA ALA A 503 -7.65 10.86 26.36
C ALA A 503 -7.19 11.62 25.11
N ALA A 504 -6.02 12.27 25.16
CA ALA A 504 -5.45 12.96 24.01
C ALA A 504 -5.16 11.99 22.84
N ALA A 505 -4.66 10.79 23.15
CA ALA A 505 -4.40 9.75 22.18
C ALA A 505 -5.67 9.27 21.48
N ARG A 506 -6.75 9.07 22.24
CA ARG A 506 -8.06 8.69 21.71
C ARG A 506 -8.65 9.75 20.79
N ALA A 507 -8.68 11.01 21.23
CA ALA A 507 -9.15 12.12 20.41
C ALA A 507 -8.43 12.18 19.06
N ARG A 508 -7.09 12.08 19.09
CA ARG A 508 -6.26 12.02 17.88
C ARG A 508 -6.58 10.82 16.99
N ALA A 509 -6.75 9.63 17.57
CA ALA A 509 -7.01 8.43 16.80
C ALA A 509 -8.36 8.48 16.07
N LEU A 510 -9.41 8.98 16.74
CA LEU A 510 -10.74 9.17 16.16
C LEU A 510 -10.74 10.25 15.05
N GLU A 511 -9.88 11.26 15.17
CA GLU A 511 -9.74 12.29 14.15
C GLU A 511 -9.07 11.78 12.86
N LEU A 512 -8.05 10.91 12.99
CA LEU A 512 -7.12 10.61 11.90
C LEU A 512 -7.18 9.19 11.33
N PHE A 513 -7.49 8.18 12.15
CA PHE A 513 -7.19 6.79 11.81
C PHE A 513 -8.43 5.91 11.62
N THR A 514 -9.65 6.45 11.66
CA THR A 514 -10.85 5.62 11.46
C THR A 514 -11.06 5.24 10.01
N VAL A 515 -11.81 4.15 9.78
CA VAL A 515 -12.23 3.72 8.44
C VAL A 515 -13.02 4.81 7.73
N GLU A 516 -13.90 5.52 8.45
CA GLU A 516 -14.74 6.59 7.92
C GLU A 516 -13.90 7.76 7.40
N ARG A 517 -12.87 8.16 8.15
CA ARG A 517 -11.93 9.22 7.74
C ARG A 517 -11.14 8.81 6.49
N ASN A 518 -10.67 7.57 6.45
CA ASN A 518 -9.99 7.02 5.28
C ASN A 518 -10.88 7.03 4.03
N ILE A 519 -12.11 6.52 4.14
CA ILE A 519 -13.07 6.48 3.02
C ILE A 519 -13.41 7.90 2.55
N ALA A 520 -13.64 8.84 3.48
CA ALA A 520 -13.92 10.23 3.13
C ALA A 520 -12.77 10.88 2.35
N ALA A 521 -11.52 10.64 2.76
CA ALA A 521 -10.35 11.12 2.03
C ALA A 521 -10.27 10.53 0.61
N PHE A 522 -10.51 9.23 0.45
CA PHE A 522 -10.52 8.60 -0.88
C PHE A 522 -11.66 9.09 -1.77
N ARG A 523 -12.87 9.27 -1.22
CA ARG A 523 -13.98 9.86 -1.97
C ARG A 523 -13.63 11.25 -2.51
N ALA A 524 -13.03 12.10 -1.69
CA ALA A 524 -12.60 13.43 -2.12
C ALA A 524 -11.57 13.35 -3.27
N LEU A 525 -10.56 12.48 -3.15
CA LEU A 525 -9.56 12.26 -4.19
C LEU A 525 -10.16 11.73 -5.50
N TYR A 526 -11.14 10.83 -5.41
CA TYR A 526 -11.81 10.31 -6.60
C TYR A 526 -12.59 11.40 -7.34
N LEU A 527 -13.35 12.21 -6.61
CA LEU A 527 -14.11 13.31 -7.19
C LEU A 527 -13.19 14.34 -7.83
N ASP A 528 -12.09 14.69 -7.16
CA ASP A 528 -11.09 15.62 -7.66
C ASP A 528 -10.46 15.12 -8.98
N LEU A 529 -10.04 13.85 -9.04
CA LEU A 529 -9.45 13.26 -10.24
C LEU A 529 -10.42 13.19 -11.42
N VAL A 530 -11.70 12.91 -11.18
CA VAL A 530 -12.70 12.86 -12.23
C VAL A 530 -13.10 14.27 -12.69
N ALA A 531 -13.16 15.24 -11.78
CA ALA A 531 -13.49 16.63 -12.11
C ALA A 531 -12.45 17.31 -13.01
N HIS A 532 -11.16 16.97 -12.82
CA HIS A 532 -10.06 17.52 -13.63
C HIS A 532 -9.80 16.75 -14.93
N ARG A 533 -10.68 15.79 -15.29
CA ARG A 533 -10.58 15.07 -16.56
C ARG A 533 -11.01 16.00 -17.70
N PRO A 534 -10.21 16.19 -18.77
CA PRO A 534 -10.72 16.81 -19.98
C PRO A 534 -11.91 15.98 -20.45
N ALA A 535 -13.07 16.63 -20.64
CA ALA A 535 -14.30 15.95 -21.02
C ALA A 535 -14.00 15.01 -22.19
N ARG A 536 -14.28 13.70 -22.00
CA ARG A 536 -14.33 12.77 -23.13
C ARG A 536 -15.29 13.44 -24.13
N PRO A 537 -14.98 13.53 -25.42
CA PRO A 537 -15.99 13.93 -26.38
C PRO A 537 -17.11 12.92 -26.18
N ALA A 538 -18.17 13.33 -25.49
CA ALA A 538 -19.38 12.57 -25.51
C ALA A 538 -19.74 12.49 -26.99
N ALA A 539 -20.19 11.32 -27.44
CA ALA A 539 -21.14 11.34 -28.53
C ALA A 539 -22.32 12.16 -28.00
N VAL A 540 -22.26 13.48 -28.15
CA VAL A 540 -23.42 14.34 -28.05
C VAL A 540 -24.42 13.68 -29.00
N PRO A 541 -25.61 13.26 -28.55
CA PRO A 541 -26.57 12.54 -29.39
C PRO A 541 -27.03 13.32 -30.63
N PHE A 542 -26.52 14.54 -30.79
CA PHE A 542 -26.82 15.53 -31.82
C PHE A 542 -25.56 16.24 -32.35
N ALA A 543 -24.33 15.70 -32.15
CA ALA A 543 -23.09 16.28 -32.73
C ALA A 543 -23.14 16.38 -34.25
N HIS A 544 -23.91 15.47 -34.85
CA HIS A 544 -24.18 15.44 -36.26
C HIS A 544 -25.62 15.91 -36.45
N PRO A 545 -25.88 16.97 -37.24
CA PRO A 545 -27.25 17.28 -37.64
C PRO A 545 -27.84 16.01 -38.29
N ALA A 546 -29.15 15.77 -38.11
CA ALA A 546 -29.82 14.56 -38.62
C ALA A 546 -29.60 14.34 -40.14
N GLU A 547 -29.24 15.41 -40.85
CA GLU A 547 -28.82 15.46 -42.26
C GLU A 547 -27.57 14.62 -42.58
N ALA A 548 -26.69 14.38 -41.61
CA ALA A 548 -25.48 13.58 -41.78
C ALA A 548 -25.74 12.06 -41.76
N HIS A 549 -26.97 11.63 -41.48
CA HIS A 549 -27.43 10.25 -41.59
C HIS A 549 -28.62 10.17 -42.56
N VAL A 550 -28.50 10.79 -43.73
CA VAL A 550 -29.30 10.37 -44.89
C VAL A 550 -28.55 9.24 -45.59
N PRO A 551 -29.01 7.98 -45.47
CA PRO A 551 -28.43 6.90 -46.26
C PRO A 551 -28.88 7.09 -47.71
N GLY A 552 -27.95 7.42 -48.59
CA GLY A 552 -28.16 7.28 -50.03
C GLY A 552 -28.76 8.50 -50.73
N HIS A 553 -28.00 8.96 -51.70
CA HIS A 553 -28.39 9.79 -52.84
C HIS A 553 -29.49 9.07 -53.63
N TRP A 554 -30.69 9.63 -53.67
CA TRP A 554 -31.87 9.12 -54.40
C TRP A 554 -31.72 9.11 -55.94
N THR A 555 -30.52 9.36 -56.47
CA THR A 555 -30.24 9.45 -57.91
C THR A 555 -29.27 8.40 -58.44
N ALA A 556 -28.94 7.36 -57.67
CA ALA A 556 -28.28 6.18 -58.22
C ALA A 556 -29.35 5.09 -58.50
N PRO A 557 -29.49 4.59 -59.73
CA PRO A 557 -30.45 3.53 -60.01
C PRO A 557 -29.98 2.23 -59.35
N ALA A 558 -30.88 1.61 -58.58
CA ALA A 558 -30.65 0.29 -58.00
C ALA A 558 -30.43 -0.75 -59.11
N PRO A 559 -29.49 -1.71 -58.94
CA PRO A 559 -29.38 -2.83 -59.85
C PRO A 559 -30.53 -3.80 -59.57
N THR A 560 -31.55 -3.79 -60.42
CA THR A 560 -32.59 -4.81 -60.40
C THR A 560 -32.21 -5.97 -61.32
N GLY A 561 -31.99 -7.15 -60.71
CA GLY A 561 -32.22 -8.43 -61.38
C GLY A 561 -31.21 -9.54 -61.02
N PRO A 562 -31.66 -10.73 -60.61
CA PRO A 562 -30.85 -11.94 -60.71
C PRO A 562 -30.72 -12.35 -62.19
N GLY A 563 -29.54 -12.83 -62.57
CA GLY A 563 -29.22 -13.20 -63.95
C GLY A 563 -29.96 -14.45 -64.40
N TRP A 564 -31.08 -14.27 -65.09
CA TRP A 564 -31.64 -15.18 -66.13
C TRP A 564 -33.02 -14.71 -66.61
N ALA A 565 -33.16 -13.47 -67.11
CA ALA A 565 -34.34 -13.14 -67.91
C ALA A 565 -34.03 -12.00 -68.88
N ALA A 566 -33.93 -12.35 -70.16
CA ALA A 566 -33.72 -11.45 -71.27
C ALA A 566 -35.05 -11.08 -71.95
N SER A 567 -34.96 -10.01 -72.76
CA SER A 567 -35.72 -9.78 -74.00
C SER A 567 -37.08 -9.06 -73.95
N ALA A 568 -37.18 -8.08 -74.86
CA ALA A 568 -38.35 -7.54 -75.57
C ALA A 568 -38.86 -6.12 -75.17
N ALA A 569 -38.44 -5.16 -76.00
CA ALA A 569 -39.23 -4.11 -76.68
C ALA A 569 -40.54 -3.60 -76.05
N GLY A 570 -40.72 -2.26 -76.02
CA GLY A 570 -42.05 -1.66 -75.98
C GLY A 570 -42.12 -0.23 -75.46
N THR A 571 -42.38 0.69 -76.37
CA THR A 571 -42.68 2.13 -76.21
C THR A 571 -43.96 2.47 -75.43
N ALA A 572 -44.00 3.74 -74.98
CA ALA A 572 -45.15 4.65 -74.85
C ALA A 572 -45.73 4.93 -73.43
N ALA A 573 -45.47 6.17 -72.99
CA ALA A 573 -46.40 7.24 -72.59
C ALA A 573 -47.68 6.95 -71.78
N VAL A 574 -47.99 7.88 -70.85
CA VAL A 574 -49.27 8.63 -70.68
C VAL A 574 -49.68 8.87 -69.21
N THR A 575 -49.81 10.17 -68.90
CA THR A 575 -50.65 10.94 -67.93
C THR A 575 -50.94 10.51 -66.49
N THR A 576 -50.65 11.47 -65.60
CA THR A 576 -51.53 12.16 -64.63
C THR A 576 -52.95 11.61 -64.38
N ALA A 577 -53.28 11.35 -63.11
CA ALA A 577 -54.50 11.83 -62.45
C ALA A 577 -54.49 11.55 -60.93
N ALA A 578 -54.89 12.55 -60.15
CA ALA A 578 -55.30 12.45 -58.75
C ALA A 578 -56.65 11.74 -58.63
N ILE A 579 -57.02 11.28 -57.41
CA ILE A 579 -58.33 11.52 -56.72
C ILE A 579 -58.59 10.57 -55.52
N THR A 580 -58.90 11.23 -54.39
CA THR A 580 -59.81 10.92 -53.26
C THR A 580 -59.65 9.75 -52.28
N ALA A 581 -60.03 10.12 -51.04
CA ALA A 581 -60.19 9.36 -49.80
C ALA A 581 -61.44 8.46 -49.76
N THR A 582 -61.39 7.44 -48.90
CA THR A 582 -62.54 6.93 -48.13
C THR A 582 -62.06 6.07 -46.95
N ASP A 583 -62.59 6.36 -45.77
CA ASP A 583 -62.62 5.54 -44.53
C ASP A 583 -63.74 4.47 -44.65
N PRO A 584 -63.76 3.31 -43.94
CA PRO A 584 -64.22 3.26 -42.52
C PRO A 584 -63.69 2.08 -41.64
N GLY A 585 -63.86 2.17 -40.30
CA GLY A 585 -64.29 1.02 -39.48
C GLY A 585 -63.57 0.72 -38.15
N THR A 586 -64.18 1.11 -37.02
CA THR A 586 -63.96 0.69 -35.61
C THR A 586 -64.24 -0.82 -35.34
N PRO A 587 -63.85 -1.49 -34.21
CA PRO A 587 -64.16 -1.08 -32.81
C PRO A 587 -63.10 -1.36 -31.70
N ALA A 588 -63.25 -0.66 -30.56
CA ALA A 588 -62.63 -0.94 -29.23
C ALA A 588 -63.50 -1.97 -28.44
N PRO A 589 -63.19 -2.52 -27.23
CA PRO A 589 -62.75 -1.78 -26.01
C PRO A 589 -61.87 -2.56 -24.97
N ALA A 590 -61.37 -1.86 -23.95
CA ALA A 590 -61.44 -2.28 -22.53
C ALA A 590 -60.74 -1.26 -21.61
N ALA A 591 -61.51 -0.73 -20.66
CA ALA A 591 -61.09 0.20 -19.61
C ALA A 591 -60.94 -0.52 -18.26
N LEU A 592 -60.24 0.14 -17.31
CA LEU A 592 -60.52 0.29 -15.85
C LEU A 592 -59.18 0.51 -15.07
N PRO A 593 -59.15 1.11 -13.86
CA PRO A 593 -59.88 2.30 -13.40
C PRO A 593 -59.04 3.31 -12.56
N THR A 594 -59.48 4.56 -12.65
CA THR A 594 -59.57 5.69 -11.67
C THR A 594 -58.84 5.69 -10.31
N ALA A 595 -58.24 6.85 -10.02
CA ALA A 595 -57.98 7.41 -8.68
C ALA A 595 -59.27 7.84 -7.94
N PRO A 596 -59.17 8.21 -6.65
CA PRO A 596 -59.49 9.61 -6.32
C PRO A 596 -58.60 10.26 -5.24
N ALA A 597 -58.79 11.58 -5.14
CA ALA A 597 -58.01 12.61 -4.46
C ALA A 597 -58.17 12.69 -2.92
N ALA A 598 -57.18 13.30 -2.24
CA ALA A 598 -57.31 14.60 -1.55
C ALA A 598 -56.16 14.82 -0.53
N LEU A 599 -55.64 16.06 -0.53
CA LEU A 599 -54.68 16.64 0.43
C LEU A 599 -55.23 16.66 1.88
N PRO A 600 -54.35 16.79 2.89
CA PRO A 600 -54.20 18.10 3.50
C PRO A 600 -52.75 18.52 3.84
N THR A 601 -52.46 19.79 3.54
CA THR A 601 -51.67 20.80 4.27
C THR A 601 -50.51 20.40 5.22
N ALA A 602 -49.36 21.00 4.93
CA ALA A 602 -48.17 21.10 5.77
C ALA A 602 -48.38 21.89 7.09
N PRO A 603 -47.54 21.65 8.11
CA PRO A 603 -47.19 22.67 9.08
C PRO A 603 -45.83 23.30 8.78
N ALA A 604 -45.78 24.60 9.06
CA ALA A 604 -44.72 25.53 8.73
C ALA A 604 -43.44 25.34 9.54
N VAL A 605 -42.36 25.77 8.88
CA VAL A 605 -41.02 26.03 9.38
C VAL A 605 -41.06 27.02 10.55
N LEU A 606 -40.47 26.64 11.68
CA LEU A 606 -40.00 27.57 12.72
C LEU A 606 -38.48 27.75 12.56
N PRO A 607 -37.95 28.98 12.54
CA PRO A 607 -36.51 29.21 12.46
C PRO A 607 -35.87 28.99 13.84
N ALA A 608 -34.84 28.14 13.89
CA ALA A 608 -33.98 28.04 15.07
C ALA A 608 -33.15 29.31 15.24
N ALA A 609 -33.10 29.79 16.48
CA ALA A 609 -32.52 31.04 16.95
C ALA A 609 -31.01 31.20 16.68
N PRO A 610 -30.50 32.45 16.62
CA PRO A 610 -29.09 32.75 16.35
C PRO A 610 -28.18 32.35 17.52
N VAL A 611 -27.11 31.62 17.21
CA VAL A 611 -25.99 31.36 18.14
C VAL A 611 -25.20 32.67 18.32
N PRO A 612 -24.91 33.11 19.56
CA PRO A 612 -24.22 34.38 19.80
C PRO A 612 -22.75 34.30 19.38
N THR A 613 -22.35 35.30 18.60
CA THR A 613 -20.97 35.62 18.26
C THR A 613 -20.21 36.05 19.53
N ALA A 614 -19.41 35.13 20.08
CA ALA A 614 -18.44 35.48 21.10
C ALA A 614 -17.39 36.43 20.51
N SER A 615 -17.38 37.65 21.02
CA SER A 615 -16.48 38.72 20.65
C SER A 615 -15.03 38.33 20.98
N ALA A 616 -14.17 38.35 19.97
CA ALA A 616 -12.73 38.21 20.13
C ALA A 616 -12.19 39.35 21.02
N ARG A 617 -11.84 39.03 22.26
CA ARG A 617 -11.06 39.90 23.13
C ARG A 617 -9.57 39.62 22.85
N PRO A 618 -8.75 40.61 22.49
CA PRO A 618 -7.34 40.38 22.19
C PRO A 618 -6.59 40.03 23.49
N LEU A 619 -5.96 38.85 23.52
CA LEU A 619 -4.99 38.50 24.56
C LEU A 619 -3.69 39.30 24.33
N PRO A 620 -3.06 39.83 25.41
CA PRO A 620 -1.91 40.71 25.30
C PRO A 620 -0.65 39.96 24.84
N ALA A 621 0.19 40.66 24.08
CA ALA A 621 1.47 40.19 23.58
C ALA A 621 2.40 39.72 24.72
N PRO A 622 3.16 38.63 24.55
CA PRO A 622 4.15 38.22 25.55
C PRO A 622 5.35 39.16 25.53
N THR A 623 5.52 39.89 26.63
CA THR A 623 6.72 40.66 26.97
C THR A 623 7.84 39.75 27.48
N ALA A 624 9.02 39.91 26.86
CA ALA A 624 10.38 39.62 27.34
C ALA A 624 10.85 38.15 27.50
N PRO A 625 12.11 37.85 27.10
CA PRO A 625 12.69 36.50 27.13
C PRO A 625 13.31 36.17 28.50
N ALA A 626 13.06 34.97 29.01
CA ALA A 626 13.77 34.38 30.13
C ALA A 626 15.08 33.70 29.67
N PRO A 627 16.12 33.64 30.53
CA PRO A 627 17.52 33.62 30.11
C PRO A 627 18.04 32.25 29.70
N ALA A 628 19.01 32.28 28.78
CA ALA A 628 19.80 31.16 28.31
C ALA A 628 20.47 30.39 29.45
N TYR A 629 20.18 29.10 29.55
CA TYR A 629 20.87 28.17 30.43
C TYR A 629 22.29 27.92 29.87
N ARG A 630 23.30 28.54 30.49
CA ARG A 630 24.73 28.28 30.22
C ARG A 630 25.07 26.85 30.66
N ARG A 631 25.58 26.04 29.75
CA ARG A 631 26.33 24.81 30.08
C ARG A 631 27.60 25.19 30.87
N PRO A 632 27.91 24.54 32.00
CA PRO A 632 29.21 24.70 32.62
C PRO A 632 30.27 23.90 31.85
N VAL A 633 31.31 24.60 31.42
CA VAL A 633 32.59 24.04 31.01
C VAL A 633 33.34 23.65 32.29
N GLY A 634 33.66 22.37 32.44
CA GLY A 634 34.51 21.84 33.49
C GLY A 634 35.66 21.06 32.86
N LEU A 635 36.86 21.65 32.94
CA LEU A 635 38.16 21.06 32.64
C LEU A 635 38.44 19.84 33.52
N GLY A 636 39.10 18.84 32.95
CA GLY A 636 39.65 17.69 33.66
C GLY A 636 40.31 16.72 32.69
N GLY A 637 41.55 17.01 32.32
CA GLY A 637 42.38 16.13 31.50
C GLY A 637 43.00 14.97 32.29
N VAL A 638 43.69 14.13 31.51
CA VAL A 638 44.76 13.17 31.82
C VAL A 638 44.35 11.70 31.61
N GLY A 639 45.06 11.03 30.68
CA GLY A 639 45.23 9.56 30.73
C GLY A 639 45.36 8.83 29.39
N THR A 640 46.36 9.16 28.57
CA THR A 640 46.81 8.37 27.42
C THR A 640 47.57 7.12 27.88
N VAL A 641 47.14 5.90 27.51
CA VAL A 641 47.98 4.68 27.33
C VAL A 641 47.25 3.73 26.37
N GLY A 642 47.73 3.53 25.12
CA GLY A 642 48.38 2.30 24.63
C GLY A 642 47.36 1.16 24.33
N GLY A 643 47.12 0.65 23.12
CA GLY A 643 48.00 0.49 21.97
C GLY A 643 48.61 -0.91 21.94
N PHE A 644 47.85 -1.96 21.55
CA PHE A 644 48.31 -3.29 21.11
C PHE A 644 47.09 -3.98 20.46
N GLY A 645 47.14 -4.72 19.37
CA GLY A 645 48.24 -5.35 18.66
C GLY A 645 47.67 -6.63 18.02
N VAL A 646 47.61 -6.66 16.68
CA VAL A 646 47.24 -7.82 15.88
C VAL A 646 48.34 -8.88 16.01
N VAL A 647 48.00 -10.12 16.39
CA VAL A 647 48.83 -11.30 16.14
C VAL A 647 47.96 -12.50 15.80
N GLY A 648 48.18 -13.06 14.61
CA GLY A 648 47.64 -14.34 14.19
C GLY A 648 48.41 -15.51 14.81
N GLY A 649 47.72 -16.64 14.94
CA GLY A 649 48.30 -17.90 15.40
C GLY A 649 47.70 -19.06 14.62
N THR A 650 48.50 -19.59 13.71
CA THR A 650 48.36 -20.87 13.03
C THR A 650 48.60 -22.04 13.99
N GLY A 651 47.95 -23.19 13.78
CA GLY A 651 48.54 -24.49 14.15
C GLY A 651 47.62 -25.65 14.50
N ALA A 652 47.75 -26.73 13.70
CA ALA A 652 47.47 -28.16 13.95
C ALA A 652 45.99 -28.61 14.07
N ARG A 653 45.41 -29.37 13.13
CA ARG A 653 45.64 -30.77 12.68
C ARG A 653 45.49 -31.85 13.77
N GLY A 654 44.39 -32.60 13.65
CA GLY A 654 44.14 -33.98 14.09
C GLY A 654 42.67 -34.31 13.78
N VAL A 655 42.26 -34.97 12.69
CA VAL A 655 42.50 -36.34 12.17
C VAL A 655 41.80 -37.44 12.99
N VAL A 656 40.77 -38.00 12.32
CA VAL A 656 40.02 -39.26 12.47
C VAL A 656 38.97 -39.40 13.59
N GLY A 657 37.77 -39.81 13.17
CA GLY A 657 36.84 -40.56 14.03
C GLY A 657 35.38 -40.48 13.61
N GLY A 658 35.02 -40.96 12.41
CA GLY A 658 33.61 -41.11 12.04
C GLY A 658 32.99 -42.35 12.67
N VAL A 659 31.83 -42.19 13.33
CA VAL A 659 30.82 -43.26 13.50
C VAL A 659 29.43 -42.62 13.53
N ARG A 660 28.59 -43.04 12.60
CA ARG A 660 27.11 -43.06 12.66
C ARG A 660 26.73 -44.53 12.34
N PRO A 661 25.48 -44.96 12.55
CA PRO A 661 24.52 -44.62 13.59
C PRO A 661 24.03 -45.91 14.29
N ASP A 662 23.22 -45.80 15.34
CA ASP A 662 22.31 -46.90 15.68
C ASP A 662 20.97 -46.42 16.20
N ALA A 663 19.96 -47.18 15.80
CA ALA A 663 18.54 -46.91 15.92
C ALA A 663 18.01 -47.11 17.34
N ARG A 664 17.00 -46.30 17.70
CA ARG A 664 15.72 -46.73 18.27
C ARG A 664 14.72 -45.58 18.28
#